data_AF-A0A9W8HQF5-F1
#
_entry.id   AF-A0A9W8HQF5-F1
#
_cell.length_a   1.000
_cell.length_b   1.000
_cell.length_c   1.000
_cell.angle_alpha   90.00
_cell.angle_beta   90.00
_cell.angle_gamma   90.00
#
_symmetry.space_group_name_H-M   'P 1'
#
loop_
_entity.id
_entity.type
_entity.pdbx_description
1 polymer ?
#
loop_
_entity_poly.entity_id
_entity_poly.type
_entity_poly.pdbx_seq_one_letter_code
_entity_poly.pdbx_strand_id
1 'polypeptide(L)'
;NGHNRTTTETETTETERTEVSQLLLDAMAQRVEHIVRYIQSQCDFETLLNERKLNANSDPTMIVPRDVQYWEHMNEVADQLYYFVLFDAIPYKDIHDRFYAMVFPKDSDIHPGSEARKDNSYLWLLLQLIHIEKVANGPIQEDLAGDEDMLDQMLQMYNEQQVVSKDAFYLRDLSLQATMNHQQANVRDNQGVKFRHPRMALAMPFAPVVYRLQREFGQQFRDDNFELLEGRDLCAVMKTATVSQIRQYVVPNALYTFLVPPQEEVLTLQDASTTYLRGGSIGYRLLDYINVGGKHRLLQLVYKMMLAHELGPQFQFDGKQPSVREGITCVSPHIVDTVYRLLYNAPYSNELMMKEVLEKLRRCDKAMAMGNARFSAANLRWLYTVYQLMNCRLLRFFKYYAHASHLVHHLRHSLVQVSHRQLYSSLECFALCLVNLQHDVGFLQALLNPAYHGVPLTPHPSAMGTSVEGDTWFECSMLSRNAAMVIARIEAMRGLGDVPGLSLADCLDSLAPRPHRWAPAVLRYLPRAVRAYYARGGAAEGRMPAAAEPATEAAVRQLIESVPAHREALLAAQASPQAEAELQALYGPAARRGLFLPAVWVLLAQLGDAPPPAALMPAVRRVLLAFPVSQMAAHTAQLVDFVVGCDAARGLAAPSAETRRLLDDVVFRFRLVHHEHVVYALMRGEHDLRGDALRLGLTRHTLLESPAFAARLDEWHRLDFQGRYWADHGHWEKQQAYLARFPDYFEYEAHLAQAGAPLDPPPALRLPVYYENGMVRLLPVLEYALGRMIEAEDRALLRAVLDRMGILYRLHQVPLTTLMNTLFVYFDAPTLHDPAVVRSLNLALLDISQQSFTPEFERFVRGGLDDVGDIGAAYVCRAMERIARATTRHLGRPDKPGLPEIHYREIPNPILLALTETVVELLTWWCLHCAPASAARLRAPPPATEADFCAEERARRARAADWPLARLWVELAMDPARRVGRVTCPGSAYLHGTGVLANVLPDELLALPIVQRLADVVLAEPALKAGSAPRRHFSFAACAPGAQRAPAGAAAWAAPGAVRPHHHRHRQPPAAATAAVFNSFENNRVRGTANVPNTYLTLLHSVLHYGGSGSFAALADTIQRLAASGELCSDTQLLYLCATVGPILYRLQDHGALYVQILADLVAAMAQICPRIAAPLDADSTTDALEQAMDFFCFVKDQFDPGRAAWRRIAPHIAALPPPLRYQLQCIVDQ
;
A
#
# COMPACT_ATOMS: atom_id res chain seq x y z
N ASN A 1 34.39 0.14 37.21
CA ASN A 1 33.00 -0.14 36.79
C ASN A 1 32.71 0.06 35.29
N GLY A 2 33.72 0.07 34.41
CA GLY A 2 33.55 0.28 32.97
C GLY A 2 33.72 -0.96 32.08
N HIS A 3 33.89 -2.16 32.66
CA HIS A 3 34.03 -3.42 31.90
C HIS A 3 32.80 -4.35 32.00
N ASN A 4 31.86 -4.09 32.92
CA ASN A 4 30.63 -4.89 33.07
C ASN A 4 29.42 -4.32 32.32
N ARG A 5 29.53 -3.18 31.63
CA ARG A 5 28.40 -2.58 30.89
C ARG A 5 28.32 -3.05 29.44
N THR A 6 29.46 -3.27 28.79
CA THR A 6 29.52 -3.73 27.40
C THR A 6 29.15 -5.21 27.26
N THR A 7 29.46 -6.06 28.24
CA THR A 7 29.08 -7.48 28.23
C THR A 7 27.58 -7.67 28.50
N THR A 8 26.98 -6.85 29.37
CA THR A 8 25.54 -6.90 29.63
C THR A 8 24.69 -6.40 28.47
N GLU A 9 25.14 -5.39 27.71
CA GLU A 9 24.41 -4.90 26.52
C GLU A 9 24.46 -5.91 25.35
N THR A 10 25.56 -6.64 25.20
CA THR A 10 25.66 -7.75 24.23
C THR A 10 24.83 -8.96 24.67
N GLU A 11 24.82 -9.31 25.96
CA GLU A 11 24.00 -10.41 26.48
C GLU A 11 22.50 -10.11 26.36
N THR A 12 22.05 -8.87 26.68
CA THR A 12 20.63 -8.48 26.53
C THR A 12 20.17 -8.51 25.08
N THR A 13 21.02 -8.05 24.14
CA THR A 13 20.68 -8.07 22.71
C THR A 13 20.68 -9.47 22.10
N GLU A 14 21.49 -10.39 22.63
CA GLU A 14 21.44 -11.82 22.25
C GLU A 14 20.20 -12.53 22.80
N THR A 15 19.79 -12.25 24.05
CA THR A 15 18.53 -12.78 24.60
C THR A 15 17.31 -12.25 23.87
N GLU A 16 17.24 -10.95 23.57
CA GLU A 16 16.15 -10.34 22.81
C GLU A 16 16.03 -10.95 21.40
N ARG A 17 17.17 -11.16 20.72
CA ARG A 17 17.19 -11.83 19.41
C ARG A 17 16.68 -13.27 19.48
N THR A 18 17.04 -13.99 20.53
CA THR A 18 16.62 -15.37 20.75
C THR A 18 15.12 -15.45 21.02
N GLU A 19 14.58 -14.55 21.85
CA GLU A 19 13.14 -14.46 22.13
C GLU A 19 12.34 -14.10 20.88
N VAL A 20 12.80 -13.12 20.09
CA VAL A 20 12.16 -12.73 18.83
C VAL A 20 12.20 -13.89 17.82
N SER A 21 13.31 -14.61 17.72
CA SER A 21 13.44 -15.79 16.85
C SER A 21 12.44 -16.89 17.24
N GLN A 22 12.29 -17.16 18.54
CA GLN A 22 11.31 -18.14 19.05
C GLN A 22 9.86 -17.72 18.77
N LEU A 23 9.50 -16.46 19.03
CA LEU A 23 8.17 -15.93 18.73
C LEU A 23 7.85 -16.01 17.23
N LEU A 24 8.84 -15.74 16.38
CA LEU A 24 8.71 -15.85 14.93
C LEU A 24 8.52 -17.31 14.50
N LEU A 25 9.32 -18.23 15.06
CA LEU A 25 9.19 -19.66 14.82
C LEU A 25 7.80 -20.17 15.22
N ASP A 26 7.28 -19.75 16.37
CA ASP A 26 5.93 -20.13 16.83
C ASP A 26 4.84 -19.60 15.90
N ALA A 27 4.94 -18.35 15.47
CA ALA A 27 4.00 -17.77 14.51
C ALA A 27 4.02 -18.52 13.17
N MET A 28 5.23 -18.84 12.66
CA MET A 28 5.39 -19.59 11.42
C MET A 28 4.90 -21.03 11.54
N ALA A 29 5.16 -21.71 12.65
CA ALA A 29 4.68 -23.06 12.91
C ALA A 29 3.14 -23.10 12.96
N GLN A 30 2.50 -22.18 13.68
CA GLN A 30 1.04 -22.05 13.71
C GLN A 30 0.46 -21.79 12.32
N ARG A 31 1.12 -20.94 11.52
CA ARG A 31 0.70 -20.66 10.13
C ARG A 31 0.80 -21.91 9.26
N VAL A 32 1.90 -22.65 9.34
CA VAL A 32 2.10 -23.91 8.60
C VAL A 32 1.05 -24.94 9.02
N GLU A 33 0.82 -25.12 10.32
CA GLU A 33 -0.20 -26.02 10.84
C GLU A 33 -1.59 -25.71 10.28
N HIS A 34 -1.97 -24.43 10.26
CA HIS A 34 -3.24 -24.00 9.66
C HIS A 34 -3.33 -24.31 8.16
N ILE A 35 -2.26 -24.09 7.40
CA ILE A 35 -2.22 -24.40 5.95
C ILE A 35 -2.33 -25.90 5.72
N VAL A 36 -1.58 -26.71 6.47
CA VAL A 36 -1.62 -28.17 6.32
C VAL A 36 -2.98 -28.73 6.70
N ARG A 37 -3.59 -28.26 7.81
CA ARG A 37 -4.97 -28.65 8.17
C ARG A 37 -5.98 -28.23 7.11
N TYR A 38 -5.78 -27.08 6.48
CA TYR A 38 -6.62 -26.66 5.37
C TYR A 38 -6.49 -27.61 4.17
N ILE A 39 -5.27 -27.95 3.75
CA ILE A 39 -5.02 -28.92 2.67
C ILE A 39 -5.70 -30.26 2.98
N GLN A 40 -5.53 -30.76 4.20
CA GLN A 40 -6.16 -31.99 4.68
C GLN A 40 -7.70 -31.94 4.64
N SER A 41 -8.29 -30.76 4.85
CA SER A 41 -9.74 -30.57 4.77
C SER A 41 -10.29 -30.55 3.34
N GLN A 42 -9.46 -30.20 2.35
CA GLN A 42 -9.85 -30.05 0.95
C GLN A 42 -9.54 -31.28 0.09
N CYS A 43 -8.64 -32.16 0.54
CA CYS A 43 -8.16 -33.30 -0.21
C CYS A 43 -8.68 -34.64 0.34
N ASP A 44 -8.99 -35.57 -0.57
CA ASP A 44 -9.37 -36.94 -0.28
C ASP A 44 -8.13 -37.86 -0.34
N PHE A 45 -7.43 -37.96 0.79
CA PHE A 45 -6.25 -38.84 0.93
C PHE A 45 -6.61 -40.29 1.30
N GLU A 46 -7.84 -40.55 1.73
CA GLU A 46 -8.28 -41.88 2.17
C GLU A 46 -8.70 -42.75 0.98
N THR A 47 -9.24 -42.14 -0.08
CA THR A 47 -9.62 -42.86 -1.31
C THR A 47 -8.39 -43.14 -2.18
N LEU A 48 -7.94 -44.40 -2.15
CA LEU A 48 -6.81 -44.85 -2.97
C LEU A 48 -7.21 -45.08 -4.43
N LEU A 49 -6.36 -44.68 -5.37
CA LEU A 49 -6.50 -45.05 -6.77
C LEU A 49 -6.10 -46.53 -6.93
N ASN A 50 -6.91 -47.33 -7.63
CA ASN A 50 -6.69 -48.78 -7.83
C ASN A 50 -5.20 -49.13 -8.06
N GLU A 51 -4.64 -49.97 -7.17
CA GLU A 51 -3.21 -50.31 -7.00
C GLU A 51 -2.47 -50.81 -8.26
N ARG A 52 -3.15 -51.07 -9.38
CA ARG A 52 -2.57 -51.67 -10.60
C ARG A 52 -1.89 -50.68 -11.58
N LYS A 53 -1.82 -49.37 -11.30
CA LYS A 53 -1.35 -48.35 -12.27
C LYS A 53 0.00 -47.67 -12.01
N LEU A 54 0.74 -48.05 -10.97
CA LEU A 54 2.03 -47.42 -10.60
C LEU A 54 3.27 -48.31 -10.76
N ASN A 55 3.15 -49.42 -11.51
CA ASN A 55 4.31 -50.23 -11.88
C ASN A 55 5.21 -49.47 -12.87
N ALA A 56 6.51 -49.79 -12.87
CA ALA A 56 7.53 -49.16 -13.71
C ALA A 56 7.26 -49.15 -15.24
N ASN A 57 6.17 -49.78 -15.71
CA ASN A 57 5.79 -49.91 -17.13
C ASN A 57 4.39 -49.37 -17.48
N SER A 58 3.69 -48.62 -16.61
CA SER A 58 2.47 -47.88 -16.99
C SER A 58 2.79 -46.43 -17.39
N ASP A 59 2.05 -45.94 -18.39
CA ASP A 59 2.17 -44.64 -19.09
C ASP A 59 0.96 -43.72 -18.72
N PRO A 60 0.98 -42.37 -18.87
CA PRO A 60 1.93 -41.38 -18.34
C PRO A 60 1.28 -40.03 -17.95
N THR A 61 0.34 -39.98 -17.00
CA THR A 61 -0.20 -38.69 -16.53
C THR A 61 0.20 -38.47 -15.09
N MET A 62 1.10 -37.51 -14.88
CA MET A 62 1.35 -36.97 -13.54
C MET A 62 0.00 -36.59 -12.92
N ILE A 63 -0.26 -37.10 -11.72
CA ILE A 63 -1.53 -36.85 -11.04
C ILE A 63 -1.48 -35.41 -10.51
N VAL A 64 -2.41 -34.59 -10.99
CA VAL A 64 -2.59 -33.21 -10.55
C VAL A 64 -4.02 -33.10 -10.00
N PRO A 65 -4.19 -32.61 -8.76
CA PRO A 65 -5.51 -32.36 -8.19
C PRO A 65 -6.32 -31.42 -9.08
N ARG A 66 -7.65 -31.57 -9.06
CA ARG A 66 -8.56 -30.66 -9.78
C ARG A 66 -8.52 -29.24 -9.22
N ASP A 67 -8.23 -29.11 -7.93
CA ASP A 67 -8.08 -27.84 -7.23
C ASP A 67 -6.68 -27.75 -6.63
N VAL A 68 -5.90 -26.75 -7.07
CA VAL A 68 -4.53 -26.47 -6.61
C VAL A 68 -4.43 -25.08 -5.97
N GLN A 69 -5.57 -24.43 -5.67
CA GLN A 69 -5.59 -23.06 -5.16
C GLN A 69 -4.88 -22.92 -3.81
N TYR A 70 -4.85 -23.98 -2.99
CA TYR A 70 -4.11 -24.00 -1.73
C TYR A 70 -2.58 -23.85 -1.92
N TRP A 71 -2.07 -24.11 -3.12
CA TRP A 71 -0.64 -24.05 -3.41
C TRP A 71 -0.06 -22.64 -3.32
N GLU A 72 -0.87 -21.61 -3.56
CA GLU A 72 -0.45 -20.22 -3.42
C GLU A 72 0.04 -19.92 -1.99
N HIS A 73 -0.66 -20.46 -0.98
CA HIS A 73 -0.27 -20.33 0.43
C HIS A 73 0.99 -21.14 0.77
N MET A 74 1.15 -22.32 0.17
CA MET A 74 2.37 -23.13 0.33
C MET A 74 3.59 -22.41 -0.22
N ASN A 75 3.48 -21.81 -1.42
CA ASN A 75 4.54 -21.03 -2.04
C ASN A 75 4.91 -19.79 -1.20
N GLU A 76 3.93 -19.05 -0.69
CA GLU A 76 4.16 -17.86 0.13
C GLU A 76 4.92 -18.21 1.42
N VAL A 77 4.49 -19.25 2.13
CA VAL A 77 5.15 -19.68 3.38
C VAL A 77 6.52 -20.29 3.11
N ALA A 78 6.70 -21.01 2.00
CA ALA A 78 8.01 -21.49 1.59
C ALA A 78 9.00 -20.35 1.34
N ASP A 79 8.58 -19.27 0.67
CA ASP A 79 9.42 -18.09 0.43
C ASP A 79 9.82 -17.39 1.74
N GLN A 80 8.88 -17.25 2.69
CA GLN A 80 9.13 -16.68 4.01
C GLN A 80 10.11 -17.52 4.85
N LEU A 81 9.90 -18.84 4.93
CA LEU A 81 10.81 -19.74 5.64
C LEU A 81 12.20 -19.73 4.99
N TYR A 82 12.26 -19.75 3.66
CA TYR A 82 13.51 -19.67 2.92
C TYR A 82 14.27 -18.39 3.25
N TYR A 83 13.59 -17.24 3.29
CA TYR A 83 14.17 -15.97 3.69
C TYR A 83 14.73 -16.01 5.12
N PHE A 84 13.93 -16.42 6.11
CA PHE A 84 14.37 -16.44 7.51
C PHE A 84 15.56 -17.37 7.76
N VAL A 85 15.59 -18.53 7.10
CA VAL A 85 16.74 -19.44 7.18
C VAL A 85 17.93 -18.88 6.41
N LEU A 86 17.75 -18.30 5.23
CA LEU A 86 18.84 -17.70 4.45
C LEU A 86 19.56 -16.58 5.21
N PHE A 87 18.84 -15.80 6.01
CA PHE A 87 19.38 -14.71 6.82
C PHE A 87 19.68 -15.05 8.29
N ASP A 88 19.63 -16.34 8.66
CA ASP A 88 19.93 -16.82 10.02
C ASP A 88 19.02 -16.20 11.10
N ALA A 89 17.82 -15.78 10.73
CA ALA A 89 16.79 -15.33 11.67
C ALA A 89 16.14 -16.50 12.42
N ILE A 90 16.07 -17.68 11.77
CA ILE A 90 15.62 -18.94 12.36
C ILE A 90 16.56 -20.06 11.86
N PRO A 91 17.15 -20.87 12.76
CA PRO A 91 17.94 -22.04 12.37
C PRO A 91 17.11 -23.12 11.65
N TYR A 92 17.70 -23.81 10.67
CA TYR A 92 17.04 -24.94 9.98
C TYR A 92 16.63 -26.06 10.94
N LYS A 93 17.51 -26.39 11.91
CA LYS A 93 17.28 -27.46 12.89
C LYS A 93 16.02 -27.19 13.73
N ASP A 94 15.85 -25.97 14.21
CA ASP A 94 14.69 -25.59 15.02
C ASP A 94 13.37 -25.76 14.24
N ILE A 95 13.36 -25.42 12.94
CA ILE A 95 12.19 -25.64 12.07
C ILE A 95 11.93 -27.15 11.88
N HIS A 96 12.97 -27.95 11.65
CA HIS A 96 12.86 -29.40 11.47
C HIS A 96 12.33 -30.08 12.74
N ASP A 97 12.92 -29.79 13.90
CA ASP A 97 12.49 -30.30 15.21
C ASP A 97 11.05 -29.85 15.52
N ARG A 98 10.69 -28.60 15.19
CA ARG A 98 9.33 -28.08 15.38
C ARG A 98 8.31 -28.80 14.50
N PHE A 99 8.65 -29.08 13.24
CA PHE A 99 7.77 -29.82 12.32
C PHE A 99 7.59 -31.27 12.77
N TYR A 100 8.67 -31.91 13.24
CA TYR A 100 8.61 -33.24 13.81
C TYR A 100 7.71 -33.27 15.06
N ALA A 101 7.91 -32.33 16.00
CA ALA A 101 7.12 -32.19 17.22
C ALA A 101 5.62 -31.98 16.97
N MET A 102 5.24 -31.27 15.91
CA MET A 102 3.82 -31.09 15.54
C MET A 102 3.14 -32.39 15.10
N VAL A 103 3.89 -33.30 14.47
CA VAL A 103 3.37 -34.61 14.02
C VAL A 103 3.47 -35.65 15.14
N PHE A 104 4.52 -35.58 15.97
CA PHE A 104 4.82 -36.52 17.05
C PHE A 104 5.04 -35.79 18.40
N PRO A 105 3.98 -35.24 19.02
CA PRO A 105 4.10 -34.45 20.26
C PRO A 105 4.48 -35.29 21.50
N LYS A 106 4.45 -36.62 21.42
CA LYS A 106 4.85 -37.53 22.51
C LYS A 106 6.36 -37.70 22.61
N ASP A 107 7.08 -37.33 21.56
CA ASP A 107 8.53 -37.48 21.45
C ASP A 107 9.26 -36.15 21.74
N SER A 108 8.56 -35.07 22.09
CA SER A 108 9.16 -33.75 22.37
C SER A 108 8.42 -32.95 23.47
N ASP A 109 9.19 -32.24 24.31
CA ASP A 109 8.67 -31.37 25.37
C ASP A 109 8.21 -29.98 24.85
N ILE A 110 8.29 -29.74 23.54
CA ILE A 110 8.27 -28.41 22.91
C ILE A 110 6.83 -27.94 22.57
N HIS A 111 5.82 -28.82 22.59
CA HIS A 111 4.42 -28.40 22.48
C HIS A 111 3.39 -29.42 23.01
N PRO A 112 2.81 -29.20 24.21
CA PRO A 112 1.64 -29.96 24.65
C PRO A 112 0.38 -29.41 23.96
N GLY A 113 -0.13 -30.09 22.92
CA GLY A 113 -1.54 -29.90 22.53
C GLY A 113 -1.93 -29.91 21.03
N SER A 114 -1.01 -30.11 20.09
CA SER A 114 -1.35 -30.21 18.65
C SER A 114 -0.91 -31.56 18.08
N GLU A 115 -1.84 -32.49 17.85
CA GLU A 115 -1.59 -33.73 17.11
C GLU A 115 -1.93 -33.51 15.62
N ALA A 116 -0.98 -32.98 14.84
CA ALA A 116 -1.16 -32.86 13.39
C ALA A 116 -1.04 -34.23 12.72
N ARG A 117 -1.89 -34.52 11.71
CA ARG A 117 -1.78 -35.76 10.92
C ARG A 117 -0.55 -35.70 10.01
N LYS A 118 0.06 -36.86 9.73
CA LYS A 118 1.18 -36.99 8.79
C LYS A 118 0.82 -36.46 7.40
N ASP A 119 1.65 -35.58 6.88
CA ASP A 119 1.44 -34.93 5.57
C ASP A 119 2.78 -34.63 4.89
N ASN A 120 2.91 -34.97 3.62
CA ASN A 120 4.11 -34.71 2.82
C ASN A 120 4.36 -33.21 2.60
N SER A 121 3.40 -32.32 2.92
CA SER A 121 3.58 -30.86 2.87
C SER A 121 4.72 -30.38 3.77
N TYR A 122 4.89 -30.98 4.96
CA TYR A 122 6.01 -30.65 5.85
C TYR A 122 7.36 -30.97 5.21
N LEU A 123 7.46 -32.14 4.57
CA LEU A 123 8.66 -32.58 3.86
C LEU A 123 8.97 -31.71 2.64
N TRP A 124 7.95 -31.27 1.91
CA TRP A 124 8.12 -30.34 0.80
C TRP A 124 8.69 -29.00 1.25
N LEU A 125 8.20 -28.45 2.38
CA LEU A 125 8.72 -27.20 2.96
C LEU A 125 10.18 -27.35 3.40
N LEU A 126 10.52 -28.46 4.08
CA LEU A 126 11.90 -28.75 4.45
C LEU A 126 12.81 -28.87 3.22
N LEU A 127 12.36 -29.52 2.15
CA LEU A 127 13.11 -29.61 0.90
C LEU A 127 13.44 -28.22 0.31
N GLN A 128 12.54 -27.24 0.40
CA GLN A 128 12.85 -25.88 -0.08
C GLN A 128 14.04 -25.27 0.68
N LEU A 129 14.16 -25.56 1.98
CA LEU A 129 15.26 -25.09 2.82
C LEU A 129 16.57 -25.85 2.56
N ILE A 130 16.49 -27.14 2.21
CA ILE A 130 17.66 -27.95 1.83
C ILE A 130 18.32 -27.38 0.56
N HIS A 131 17.59 -26.72 -0.34
CA HIS A 131 18.18 -26.04 -1.49
C HIS A 131 19.05 -24.83 -1.11
N ILE A 132 19.07 -24.39 0.15
CA ILE A 132 20.02 -23.39 0.63
C ILE A 132 21.38 -24.06 0.82
N GLU A 133 22.42 -23.59 0.13
CA GLU A 133 23.75 -24.22 0.13
C GLU A 133 24.34 -24.42 1.54
N LYS A 134 24.14 -23.45 2.46
CA LYS A 134 24.60 -23.57 3.85
C LYS A 134 23.83 -24.62 4.68
N VAL A 135 22.58 -24.93 4.31
CA VAL A 135 21.77 -25.98 4.95
C VAL A 135 22.17 -27.34 4.40
N ALA A 136 22.28 -27.46 3.08
CA ALA A 136 22.74 -28.67 2.40
C ALA A 136 24.13 -29.11 2.88
N ASN A 137 25.10 -28.20 2.91
CA ASN A 137 26.50 -28.49 3.25
C ASN A 137 26.81 -28.37 4.75
N GLY A 138 25.83 -28.00 5.58
CA GLY A 138 25.97 -27.88 7.02
C GLY A 138 25.17 -28.98 7.73
N PRO A 139 24.02 -28.66 8.36
CA PRO A 139 23.29 -29.60 9.21
C PRO A 139 22.87 -30.89 8.50
N ILE A 140 22.51 -30.85 7.21
CA ILE A 140 22.11 -32.05 6.47
C ILE A 140 23.30 -32.95 6.15
N GLN A 141 24.40 -32.39 5.67
CA GLN A 141 25.61 -33.15 5.39
C GLN A 141 26.19 -33.75 6.67
N GLU A 142 26.16 -33.01 7.77
CA GLU A 142 26.59 -33.46 9.10
C GLU A 142 25.72 -34.61 9.61
N ASP A 143 24.39 -34.52 9.46
CA ASP A 143 23.45 -35.59 9.85
C ASP A 143 23.67 -36.87 9.03
N LEU A 144 23.76 -36.75 7.70
CA LEU A 144 24.00 -37.89 6.79
C LEU A 144 25.39 -38.51 6.94
N ALA A 145 26.35 -37.75 7.47
CA ALA A 145 27.63 -38.25 7.90
C ALA A 145 27.61 -38.77 9.35
N GLY A 146 26.65 -38.40 10.17
CA GLY A 146 26.60 -38.76 11.58
C GLY A 146 25.66 -39.94 11.83
N ASP A 147 24.71 -39.69 12.71
CA ASP A 147 23.76 -40.67 13.23
C ASP A 147 22.48 -40.80 12.38
N GLU A 148 22.32 -39.94 11.35
CA GLU A 148 21.16 -39.94 10.42
C GLU A 148 19.80 -39.72 11.13
N ASP A 149 19.80 -38.99 12.25
CA ASP A 149 18.61 -38.72 13.08
C ASP A 149 17.57 -37.89 12.31
N MET A 150 18.00 -36.85 11.60
CA MET A 150 17.09 -36.00 10.83
C MET A 150 16.49 -36.76 9.64
N LEU A 151 17.27 -37.65 9.03
CA LEU A 151 16.80 -38.57 8.00
C LEU A 151 15.73 -39.53 8.54
N ASP A 152 15.95 -40.17 9.68
CA ASP A 152 14.96 -41.05 10.29
C ASP A 152 13.67 -40.28 10.59
N GLN A 153 13.77 -39.09 11.21
CA GLN A 153 12.62 -38.22 11.48
C GLN A 153 11.82 -37.87 10.21
N MET A 154 12.50 -37.53 9.10
CA MET A 154 11.83 -37.30 7.81
C MET A 154 11.13 -38.56 7.27
N LEU A 155 11.73 -39.74 7.45
CA LEU A 155 11.12 -41.03 7.09
C LEU A 155 9.91 -41.35 7.97
N GLN A 156 9.92 -40.94 9.24
CA GLN A 156 8.78 -41.12 10.14
C GLN A 156 7.58 -40.25 9.73
N MET A 157 7.84 -39.02 9.28
CA MET A 157 6.83 -38.06 8.85
C MET A 157 6.23 -38.36 7.47
N TYR A 158 6.91 -39.14 6.63
CA TYR A 158 6.45 -39.47 5.27
C TYR A 158 5.10 -40.21 5.29
N ASN A 159 4.23 -39.83 4.36
CA ASN A 159 2.91 -40.44 4.17
C ASN A 159 2.81 -41.06 2.77
N GLU A 160 2.94 -42.38 2.70
CA GLU A 160 2.89 -43.16 1.47
C GLU A 160 1.49 -43.20 0.84
N GLN A 161 0.42 -43.06 1.64
CA GLN A 161 -0.96 -43.13 1.14
C GLN A 161 -1.31 -41.91 0.29
N GLN A 162 -0.73 -40.75 0.58
CA GLN A 162 -0.97 -39.52 -0.19
C GLN A 162 -0.55 -39.65 -1.66
N VAL A 163 0.58 -40.32 -1.93
CA VAL A 163 1.14 -40.47 -3.29
C VAL A 163 0.22 -41.30 -4.20
N VAL A 164 -0.55 -42.20 -3.61
CA VAL A 164 -1.45 -43.14 -4.33
C VAL A 164 -2.94 -42.79 -4.16
N SER A 165 -3.23 -41.66 -3.53
CA SER A 165 -4.58 -41.18 -3.30
C SER A 165 -5.20 -40.52 -4.54
N LYS A 166 -6.52 -40.31 -4.52
CA LYS A 166 -7.27 -39.61 -5.56
C LYS A 166 -6.78 -38.19 -5.81
N ASP A 167 -6.40 -37.48 -4.74
CA ASP A 167 -5.87 -36.11 -4.79
C ASP A 167 -4.34 -36.08 -4.59
N ALA A 168 -3.64 -37.12 -5.06
CA ALA A 168 -2.18 -37.15 -5.08
C ALA A 168 -1.63 -35.94 -5.84
N PHE A 169 -0.61 -35.31 -5.28
CA PHE A 169 0.07 -34.17 -5.87
C PHE A 169 1.58 -34.38 -5.84
N TYR A 170 2.14 -34.86 -6.94
CA TYR A 170 3.53 -35.34 -7.01
C TYR A 170 4.57 -34.27 -6.68
N LEU A 171 4.26 -33.00 -6.92
CA LEU A 171 5.13 -31.88 -6.56
C LEU A 171 5.37 -31.80 -5.05
N ARG A 172 4.41 -32.23 -4.24
CA ARG A 172 4.52 -32.38 -2.78
C ARG A 172 4.95 -33.79 -2.40
N ASP A 173 4.27 -34.80 -2.96
CA ASP A 173 4.34 -36.19 -2.50
C ASP A 173 5.66 -36.91 -2.82
N LEU A 174 6.44 -36.40 -3.80
CA LEU A 174 7.76 -36.92 -4.15
C LEU A 174 8.92 -36.17 -3.46
N SER A 175 8.63 -35.32 -2.47
CA SER A 175 9.62 -34.44 -1.84
C SER A 175 10.73 -35.22 -1.13
N LEU A 176 10.39 -36.31 -0.44
CA LEU A 176 11.39 -37.15 0.24
C LEU A 176 12.37 -37.78 -0.78
N GLN A 177 11.86 -38.27 -1.91
CA GLN A 177 12.66 -38.85 -2.97
C GLN A 177 13.54 -37.78 -3.64
N ALA A 178 13.03 -36.57 -3.80
CA ALA A 178 13.79 -35.43 -4.28
C ALA A 178 14.92 -35.04 -3.30
N THR A 179 14.64 -35.00 -1.99
CA THR A 179 15.64 -34.77 -0.93
C THR A 179 16.77 -35.79 -1.01
N MET A 180 16.43 -37.09 -1.06
CA MET A 180 17.42 -38.17 -1.14
C MET A 180 18.25 -38.11 -2.43
N ASN A 181 17.64 -37.74 -3.55
CA ASN A 181 18.36 -37.58 -4.82
C ASN A 181 19.35 -36.40 -4.76
N HIS A 182 18.89 -35.27 -4.21
CA HIS A 182 19.68 -34.06 -4.11
C HIS A 182 20.90 -34.24 -3.19
N GLN A 183 20.73 -35.00 -2.09
CA GLN A 183 21.78 -35.27 -1.10
C GLN A 183 22.53 -36.59 -1.31
N GLN A 184 22.33 -37.26 -2.46
CA GLN A 184 22.89 -38.59 -2.74
C GLN A 184 24.43 -38.65 -2.60
N ALA A 185 25.13 -37.55 -2.89
CA ALA A 185 26.59 -37.45 -2.76
C ALA A 185 27.07 -37.42 -1.30
N ASN A 186 26.22 -36.99 -0.37
CA ASN A 186 26.53 -36.86 1.06
C ASN A 186 26.20 -38.14 1.85
N VAL A 187 25.51 -39.10 1.23
CA VAL A 187 25.17 -40.38 1.83
C VAL A 187 26.40 -41.31 1.86
N ARG A 188 26.87 -41.68 3.06
CA ARG A 188 28.08 -42.50 3.26
C ARG A 188 28.04 -43.87 2.58
N ASP A 189 26.91 -44.58 2.65
CA ASP A 189 26.73 -45.92 2.05
C ASP A 189 25.32 -46.10 1.47
N ASN A 190 25.16 -45.82 0.18
CA ASN A 190 23.88 -45.94 -0.52
C ASN A 190 23.25 -47.36 -0.49
N GLN A 191 24.04 -48.42 -0.29
CA GLN A 191 23.52 -49.78 -0.19
C GLN A 191 23.11 -50.12 1.25
N GLY A 192 23.89 -49.67 2.24
CA GLY A 192 23.66 -49.86 3.67
C GLY A 192 22.53 -49.02 4.26
N VAL A 193 22.24 -47.82 3.73
CA VAL A 193 21.20 -46.93 4.30
C VAL A 193 19.82 -47.60 4.32
N LYS A 194 19.50 -48.43 3.31
CA LYS A 194 18.24 -49.19 3.27
C LYS A 194 18.12 -50.22 4.40
N PHE A 195 19.24 -50.75 4.88
CA PHE A 195 19.28 -51.67 6.00
C PHE A 195 19.24 -50.94 7.35
N ARG A 196 19.89 -49.77 7.45
CA ARG A 196 19.85 -48.91 8.65
C ARG A 196 18.46 -48.32 8.87
N HIS A 197 17.77 -47.96 7.80
CA HIS A 197 16.45 -47.32 7.83
C HIS A 197 15.41 -48.14 7.06
N PRO A 198 14.80 -49.18 7.67
CA PRO A 198 13.83 -50.05 7.00
C PRO A 198 12.62 -49.30 6.41
N ARG A 199 12.24 -48.16 6.99
CA ARG A 199 11.15 -47.30 6.52
C ARG A 199 11.40 -46.71 5.12
N MET A 200 12.64 -46.69 4.64
CA MET A 200 12.93 -46.34 3.24
C MET A 200 12.20 -47.23 2.23
N ALA A 201 11.83 -48.46 2.61
CA ALA A 201 11.05 -49.35 1.76
C ALA A 201 9.69 -48.77 1.36
N LEU A 202 9.14 -47.82 2.13
CA LEU A 202 7.86 -47.16 1.85
C LEU A 202 7.98 -46.05 0.79
N ALA A 203 9.12 -45.34 0.75
CA ALA A 203 9.34 -44.21 -0.15
C ALA A 203 10.04 -44.60 -1.46
N MET A 204 10.96 -45.56 -1.43
CA MET A 204 11.77 -45.94 -2.59
C MET A 204 11.03 -46.50 -3.81
N PRO A 205 9.83 -47.12 -3.70
CA PRO A 205 9.07 -47.57 -4.88
C PRO A 205 8.76 -46.46 -5.89
N PHE A 206 8.71 -45.21 -5.45
CA PHE A 206 8.40 -44.05 -6.31
C PHE A 206 9.65 -43.38 -6.93
N ALA A 207 10.86 -43.76 -6.51
CA ALA A 207 12.10 -43.19 -7.05
C ALA A 207 12.27 -43.38 -8.58
N PRO A 208 11.83 -44.47 -9.24
CA PRO A 208 11.87 -44.58 -10.70
C PRO A 208 11.09 -43.49 -11.45
N VAL A 209 10.01 -42.95 -10.84
CA VAL A 209 9.22 -41.86 -11.42
C VAL A 209 10.06 -40.59 -11.52
N VAL A 210 10.81 -40.26 -10.47
CA VAL A 210 11.74 -39.13 -10.39
C VAL A 210 12.80 -39.20 -11.51
N TYR A 211 13.44 -40.36 -11.70
CA TYR A 211 14.43 -40.54 -12.76
C TYR A 211 13.85 -40.47 -14.17
N ARG A 212 12.61 -40.97 -14.36
CA ARG A 212 11.91 -40.87 -15.65
C ARG A 212 11.62 -39.41 -16.00
N LEU A 213 11.08 -38.62 -15.06
CA LEU A 213 10.81 -37.19 -15.26
C LEU A 213 12.08 -36.42 -15.62
N GLN A 214 13.22 -36.73 -14.97
CA GLN A 214 14.52 -36.16 -15.34
C GLN A 214 14.93 -36.51 -16.77
N ARG A 215 14.74 -37.77 -17.18
CA ARG A 215 15.07 -38.22 -18.54
C ARG A 215 14.16 -37.57 -19.58
N GLU A 216 12.86 -37.47 -19.31
CA GLU A 216 11.88 -36.79 -20.17
C GLU A 216 12.24 -35.31 -20.35
N PHE A 217 12.50 -34.60 -19.25
CA PHE A 217 12.94 -33.20 -19.30
C PHE A 217 14.24 -33.05 -20.12
N GLY A 218 15.22 -33.91 -19.86
CA GLY A 218 16.47 -33.94 -20.59
C GLY A 218 16.35 -34.30 -22.07
N GLN A 219 15.25 -34.92 -22.53
CA GLN A 219 14.98 -35.18 -23.95
C GLN A 219 14.24 -34.00 -24.59
N GLN A 220 13.30 -33.38 -23.87
CA GLN A 220 12.48 -32.28 -24.40
C GLN A 220 13.25 -30.95 -24.54
N PHE A 221 14.24 -30.70 -23.68
CA PHE A 221 15.05 -29.48 -23.68
C PHE A 221 16.40 -29.64 -24.41
N ARG A 222 16.58 -30.71 -25.21
CA ARG A 222 17.81 -30.96 -25.98
C ARG A 222 17.82 -30.37 -27.40
N ASP A 223 16.66 -29.96 -27.90
CA ASP A 223 16.50 -29.42 -29.26
C ASP A 223 16.19 -27.91 -29.21
N ASP A 224 16.75 -27.14 -30.16
CA ASP A 224 16.61 -25.68 -30.33
C ASP A 224 15.16 -25.24 -30.65
N ASN A 225 14.22 -25.50 -29.74
CA ASN A 225 12.80 -25.28 -29.95
C ASN A 225 12.31 -24.09 -29.10
N PHE A 226 12.18 -22.92 -29.74
CA PHE A 226 11.86 -21.64 -29.10
C PHE A 226 10.43 -21.54 -28.52
N GLU A 227 9.60 -22.58 -28.70
CA GLU A 227 8.20 -22.61 -28.27
C GLU A 227 7.95 -23.55 -27.07
N LEU A 228 9.00 -24.16 -26.49
CA LEU A 228 8.87 -25.30 -25.58
C LEU A 228 8.01 -25.04 -24.32
N LEU A 229 7.76 -23.77 -23.97
CA LEU A 229 7.12 -23.34 -22.72
C LEU A 229 5.86 -22.49 -22.90
N GLU A 230 5.44 -22.18 -24.13
CA GLU A 230 4.28 -21.33 -24.37
C GLU A 230 2.98 -22.16 -24.38
N GLY A 231 1.96 -21.72 -23.63
CA GLY A 231 0.62 -22.33 -23.66
C GLY A 231 0.52 -23.77 -23.13
N ARG A 232 1.54 -24.30 -22.45
CA ARG A 232 1.54 -25.66 -21.87
C ARG A 232 0.44 -25.86 -20.82
N ASP A 233 -0.08 -27.07 -20.75
CA ASP A 233 -1.06 -27.44 -19.72
C ASP A 233 -0.43 -27.52 -18.32
N LEU A 234 -1.27 -27.48 -17.28
CA LEU A 234 -0.80 -27.52 -15.89
C LEU A 234 0.02 -28.80 -15.60
N CYS A 235 -0.32 -29.92 -16.26
CA CYS A 235 0.41 -31.17 -16.13
C CYS A 235 1.86 -31.06 -16.62
N ALA A 236 2.11 -30.47 -17.79
CA ALA A 236 3.48 -30.22 -18.25
C ALA A 236 4.23 -29.25 -17.32
N VAL A 237 3.54 -28.24 -16.77
CA VAL A 237 4.15 -27.31 -15.82
C VAL A 237 4.63 -28.03 -14.55
N MET A 238 3.81 -28.88 -13.89
CA MET A 238 4.32 -29.53 -12.67
C MET A 238 5.36 -30.62 -12.97
N LYS A 239 5.40 -31.22 -14.16
CA LYS A 239 6.50 -32.13 -14.54
C LYS A 239 7.83 -31.39 -14.47
N THR A 240 7.91 -30.22 -15.10
CA THR A 240 9.09 -29.35 -15.06
C THR A 240 9.39 -28.87 -13.64
N ALA A 241 8.37 -28.44 -12.88
CA ALA A 241 8.54 -27.99 -11.50
C ALA A 241 9.09 -29.10 -10.58
N THR A 242 8.61 -30.34 -10.75
CA THR A 242 9.10 -31.50 -10.01
C THR A 242 10.59 -31.76 -10.32
N VAL A 243 11.00 -31.67 -11.59
CA VAL A 243 12.43 -31.78 -11.95
C VAL A 243 13.29 -30.70 -11.29
N SER A 244 12.74 -29.48 -11.15
CA SER A 244 13.44 -28.37 -10.47
C SER A 244 13.75 -28.66 -9.01
N GLN A 245 12.88 -29.39 -8.31
CA GLN A 245 13.09 -29.79 -6.91
C GLN A 245 14.16 -30.87 -6.77
N ILE A 246 14.22 -31.79 -7.73
CA ILE A 246 15.14 -32.93 -7.70
C ILE A 246 16.56 -32.48 -8.03
N ARG A 247 16.72 -31.60 -9.03
CA ARG A 247 18.02 -31.03 -9.42
C ARG A 247 17.94 -29.51 -9.46
N GLN A 248 18.40 -28.92 -8.37
CA GLN A 248 18.34 -27.49 -8.09
C GLN A 248 18.72 -26.58 -9.27
N TYR A 249 19.78 -26.89 -10.01
CA TYR A 249 20.29 -26.00 -11.08
C TYR A 249 19.85 -26.38 -12.49
N VAL A 250 19.32 -27.58 -12.74
CA VAL A 250 19.07 -28.05 -14.11
C VAL A 250 17.97 -27.25 -14.79
N VAL A 251 16.83 -27.07 -14.12
CA VAL A 251 15.70 -26.31 -14.67
C VAL A 251 16.05 -24.83 -14.80
N PRO A 252 16.56 -24.12 -13.77
CA PRO A 252 16.95 -22.71 -13.92
C PRO A 252 17.97 -22.45 -15.03
N ASN A 253 18.97 -23.32 -15.18
CA ASN A 253 19.96 -23.18 -16.25
C ASN A 253 19.34 -23.39 -17.63
N ALA A 254 18.47 -24.38 -17.79
CA ALA A 254 17.75 -24.61 -19.06
C ALA A 254 16.82 -23.44 -19.41
N LEU A 255 16.11 -22.89 -18.42
CA LEU A 255 15.29 -21.69 -18.59
C LEU A 255 16.13 -20.47 -18.98
N TYR A 256 17.32 -20.31 -18.39
CA TYR A 256 18.24 -19.26 -18.78
C TYR A 256 18.72 -19.41 -20.23
N THR A 257 19.08 -20.62 -20.66
CA THR A 257 19.45 -20.90 -22.06
C THR A 257 18.28 -20.68 -23.02
N PHE A 258 17.05 -20.90 -22.58
CA PHE A 258 15.85 -20.59 -23.37
C PHE A 258 15.64 -19.07 -23.53
N LEU A 259 15.91 -18.29 -22.48
CA LEU A 259 15.86 -16.82 -22.54
C LEU A 259 17.02 -16.21 -23.33
N VAL A 260 18.19 -16.85 -23.30
CA VAL A 260 19.43 -16.41 -23.94
C VAL A 260 19.97 -17.56 -24.80
N PRO A 261 19.35 -17.80 -25.97
CA PRO A 261 19.68 -18.94 -26.80
C PRO A 261 21.06 -18.78 -27.45
N PRO A 262 21.70 -19.88 -27.83
CA PRO A 262 22.97 -19.85 -28.56
C PRO A 262 22.81 -19.38 -30.02
N GLN A 263 21.60 -19.37 -30.56
CA GLN A 263 21.33 -18.93 -31.94
C GLN A 263 21.29 -17.40 -32.06
N GLU A 264 21.95 -16.87 -33.08
CA GLU A 264 22.24 -15.43 -33.25
C GLU A 264 21.18 -14.67 -34.07
N GLU A 265 19.89 -14.76 -33.70
CA GLU A 265 18.87 -13.87 -34.30
C GLU A 265 18.85 -12.52 -33.55
N VAL A 266 19.51 -11.50 -34.13
CA VAL A 266 19.56 -10.15 -33.57
C VAL A 266 18.38 -9.33 -34.09
N LEU A 267 17.61 -8.76 -33.18
CA LEU A 267 16.49 -7.87 -33.48
C LEU A 267 16.77 -6.46 -32.98
N THR A 268 16.05 -5.49 -33.52
CA THR A 268 16.10 -4.08 -33.10
C THR A 268 14.88 -3.73 -32.25
N LEU A 269 15.06 -2.88 -31.25
CA LEU A 269 13.97 -2.30 -30.47
C LEU A 269 13.29 -1.19 -31.29
N GLN A 270 13.55 0.10 -31.01
CA GLN A 270 12.99 1.21 -31.80
C GLN A 270 13.96 1.73 -32.87
N ASP A 271 15.24 1.69 -32.57
CA ASP A 271 16.30 2.35 -33.32
C ASP A 271 17.40 1.35 -33.67
N ALA A 272 18.07 1.58 -34.79
CA ALA A 272 19.18 0.74 -35.25
C ALA A 272 20.32 0.62 -34.23
N SER A 273 20.48 1.58 -33.32
CA SER A 273 21.48 1.55 -32.25
C SER A 273 21.07 0.71 -31.02
N THR A 274 19.83 0.24 -30.97
CA THR A 274 19.23 -0.52 -29.87
C THR A 274 18.87 -1.92 -30.33
N THR A 275 19.81 -2.85 -30.17
CA THR A 275 19.75 -4.22 -30.68
C THR A 275 19.80 -5.21 -29.53
N TYR A 276 19.08 -6.32 -29.66
CA TYR A 276 19.00 -7.36 -28.65
C TYR A 276 18.96 -8.74 -29.30
N LEU A 277 19.34 -9.76 -28.53
CA LEU A 277 19.24 -11.15 -28.95
C LEU A 277 17.81 -11.67 -28.76
N ARG A 278 17.21 -12.24 -29.81
CA ARG A 278 15.90 -12.88 -29.70
C ARG A 278 15.99 -14.07 -28.72
N GLY A 279 15.11 -14.08 -27.73
CA GLY A 279 15.00 -15.16 -26.74
C GLY A 279 13.56 -15.64 -26.63
N GLY A 280 13.34 -16.72 -25.89
CA GLY A 280 11.99 -17.22 -25.61
C GLY A 280 11.25 -16.46 -24.50
N SER A 281 9.94 -16.66 -24.38
CA SER A 281 9.09 -16.09 -23.32
C SER A 281 8.71 -17.14 -22.28
N ILE A 282 8.83 -16.81 -20.99
CA ILE A 282 8.47 -17.72 -19.88
C ILE A 282 7.12 -17.30 -19.30
N GLY A 283 6.15 -18.23 -19.31
CA GLY A 283 4.84 -18.01 -18.70
C GLY A 283 4.89 -17.92 -17.17
N TYR A 284 4.09 -17.02 -16.60
CA TYR A 284 4.06 -16.77 -15.15
C TYR A 284 3.72 -18.04 -14.34
N ARG A 285 2.79 -18.86 -14.83
CA ARG A 285 2.39 -20.12 -14.17
C ARG A 285 3.57 -21.06 -13.95
N LEU A 286 4.55 -21.12 -14.85
CA LEU A 286 5.71 -21.98 -14.63
C LEU A 286 6.54 -21.51 -13.43
N LEU A 287 6.72 -20.19 -13.31
CA LEU A 287 7.45 -19.58 -12.22
C LEU A 287 6.76 -19.82 -10.87
N ASP A 288 5.42 -19.89 -10.86
CA ASP A 288 4.67 -20.18 -9.62
C ASP A 288 5.03 -21.52 -8.99
N TYR A 289 5.24 -22.57 -9.79
CA TYR A 289 5.42 -23.93 -9.26
C TYR A 289 6.87 -24.38 -9.11
N ILE A 290 7.83 -23.70 -9.75
CA ILE A 290 9.25 -23.98 -9.55
C ILE A 290 9.63 -23.78 -8.07
N ASN A 291 10.63 -24.52 -7.57
CA ASN A 291 11.13 -24.38 -6.20
C ASN A 291 11.74 -22.99 -5.93
N VAL A 292 11.71 -22.54 -4.67
CA VAL A 292 12.20 -21.20 -4.28
C VAL A 292 13.67 -21.00 -4.67
N GLY A 293 14.53 -22.00 -4.39
CA GLY A 293 15.94 -21.97 -4.78
C GLY A 293 16.17 -21.86 -6.29
N GLY A 294 15.28 -22.44 -7.10
CA GLY A 294 15.35 -22.35 -8.56
C GLY A 294 15.02 -20.95 -9.09
N LYS A 295 14.01 -20.28 -8.49
CA LYS A 295 13.65 -18.89 -8.79
C LYS A 295 14.82 -17.95 -8.50
N HIS A 296 15.41 -18.09 -7.31
CA HIS A 296 16.56 -17.31 -6.88
C HIS A 296 17.77 -17.52 -7.81
N ARG A 297 18.07 -18.77 -8.19
CA ARG A 297 19.15 -19.07 -9.13
C ARG A 297 18.93 -18.44 -10.51
N LEU A 298 17.73 -18.56 -11.08
CA LEU A 298 17.41 -17.98 -12.38
C LEU A 298 17.60 -16.46 -12.35
N LEU A 299 17.10 -15.80 -11.30
CA LEU A 299 17.25 -14.36 -11.11
C LEU A 299 18.72 -13.95 -10.98
N GLN A 300 19.52 -14.69 -10.22
CA GLN A 300 20.96 -14.46 -10.08
C GLN A 300 21.70 -14.56 -11.43
N LEU A 301 21.37 -15.56 -12.26
CA LEU A 301 21.97 -15.72 -13.59
C LEU A 301 21.64 -14.53 -14.49
N VAL A 302 20.37 -14.16 -14.56
CA VAL A 302 19.91 -12.99 -15.32
C VAL A 302 20.59 -11.72 -14.83
N TYR A 303 20.67 -11.52 -13.52
CA TYR A 303 21.29 -10.34 -12.94
C TYR A 303 22.79 -10.25 -13.28
N LYS A 304 23.53 -11.35 -13.08
CA LYS A 304 24.98 -11.40 -13.30
C LYS A 304 25.36 -11.25 -14.76
N MET A 305 24.58 -11.85 -15.66
CA MET A 305 24.92 -11.91 -17.08
C MET A 305 24.25 -10.82 -17.91
N MET A 306 22.96 -10.52 -17.68
CA MET A 306 22.18 -9.62 -18.52
C MET A 306 22.06 -8.21 -17.95
N LEU A 307 21.93 -8.07 -16.63
CA LEU A 307 21.76 -6.78 -15.94
C LEU A 307 23.05 -6.30 -15.25
N ALA A 308 24.22 -6.62 -15.82
CA ALA A 308 25.50 -6.14 -15.34
C ALA A 308 25.69 -4.64 -15.62
N HIS A 309 25.68 -3.82 -14.56
CA HIS A 309 25.62 -2.36 -14.69
C HIS A 309 26.80 -1.70 -15.45
N GLU A 310 28.01 -2.27 -15.39
CA GLU A 310 29.23 -1.70 -16.02
C GLU A 310 29.44 -2.19 -17.46
N LEU A 311 29.13 -3.46 -17.71
CA LEU A 311 29.50 -4.17 -18.94
C LEU A 311 28.31 -4.37 -19.90
N GLY A 312 27.08 -4.12 -19.43
CA GLY A 312 25.87 -4.43 -20.20
C GLY A 312 25.60 -5.93 -20.32
N PRO A 313 24.78 -6.36 -21.28
CA PRO A 313 24.45 -7.78 -21.47
C PRO A 313 25.67 -8.59 -21.94
N GLN A 314 25.96 -9.68 -21.25
CA GLN A 314 27.08 -10.59 -21.52
C GLN A 314 26.60 -11.92 -22.06
N PHE A 315 27.17 -12.34 -23.20
CA PHE A 315 26.78 -13.58 -23.87
C PHE A 315 27.95 -14.57 -23.92
N GLN A 316 27.64 -15.84 -23.71
CA GLN A 316 28.60 -16.95 -23.78
C GLN A 316 28.47 -17.65 -25.14
N PHE A 317 28.84 -16.99 -26.24
CA PHE A 317 28.90 -17.62 -27.56
C PHE A 317 30.16 -18.48 -27.72
N ASP A 318 30.15 -19.51 -28.58
CA ASP A 318 31.40 -20.14 -29.02
C ASP A 318 32.23 -19.12 -29.82
N GLY A 319 33.55 -19.05 -29.59
CA GLY A 319 34.45 -18.00 -30.06
C GLY A 319 34.65 -17.86 -31.59
N LYS A 320 33.70 -18.31 -32.41
CA LYS A 320 33.81 -18.36 -33.87
C LYS A 320 33.42 -17.05 -34.57
N GLN A 321 32.69 -16.11 -33.94
CA GLN A 321 32.39 -14.78 -34.52
C GLN A 321 32.29 -13.65 -33.46
N PRO A 322 33.35 -12.87 -33.23
CA PRO A 322 33.32 -11.74 -32.29
C PRO A 322 32.48 -10.53 -32.76
N SER A 323 32.21 -10.38 -34.06
CA SER A 323 31.52 -9.20 -34.63
C SER A 323 30.05 -9.07 -34.24
N VAL A 324 29.34 -10.19 -33.99
CA VAL A 324 27.93 -10.17 -33.59
C VAL A 324 27.78 -9.73 -32.13
N ARG A 325 28.76 -10.04 -31.28
CA ARG A 325 28.81 -9.61 -29.86
C ARG A 325 28.87 -8.10 -29.71
N GLU A 326 29.66 -7.43 -30.54
CA GLU A 326 29.79 -5.97 -30.53
C GLU A 326 28.51 -5.27 -31.01
N GLY A 327 27.69 -5.99 -31.78
CA GLY A 327 26.44 -5.48 -32.32
C GLY A 327 25.25 -5.53 -31.37
N ILE A 328 25.31 -6.21 -30.21
CA ILE A 328 24.19 -6.32 -29.26
C ILE A 328 24.35 -5.30 -28.13
N THR A 329 23.37 -4.43 -27.95
CA THR A 329 23.48 -3.29 -27.04
C THR A 329 22.50 -3.29 -25.88
N CYS A 330 21.44 -4.11 -25.96
CA CYS A 330 20.31 -4.09 -25.03
C CYS A 330 19.90 -5.52 -24.60
N VAL A 331 19.16 -5.58 -23.49
CA VAL A 331 18.61 -6.83 -22.95
C VAL A 331 17.32 -7.18 -23.70
N SER A 332 17.02 -8.46 -23.86
CA SER A 332 15.75 -8.89 -24.47
C SER A 332 14.54 -8.49 -23.61
N PRO A 333 13.44 -8.00 -24.20
CA PRO A 333 12.21 -7.68 -23.47
C PRO A 333 11.68 -8.86 -22.62
N HIS A 334 11.78 -10.10 -23.14
CA HIS A 334 11.31 -11.30 -22.43
C HIS A 334 12.10 -11.60 -21.15
N ILE A 335 13.37 -11.20 -21.10
CA ILE A 335 14.21 -11.30 -19.90
C ILE A 335 13.72 -10.30 -18.85
N VAL A 336 13.48 -9.04 -19.27
CA VAL A 336 12.97 -7.98 -18.38
C VAL A 336 11.60 -8.37 -17.81
N ASP A 337 10.74 -9.01 -18.62
CA ASP A 337 9.46 -9.54 -18.16
C ASP A 337 9.61 -10.65 -17.11
N THR A 338 10.55 -11.57 -17.34
CA THR A 338 10.83 -12.67 -16.41
C THR A 338 11.32 -12.14 -15.06
N VAL A 339 12.13 -11.07 -15.04
CA VAL A 339 12.67 -10.47 -13.81
C VAL A 339 11.56 -9.98 -12.88
N TYR A 340 10.60 -9.19 -13.37
CA TYR A 340 9.53 -8.71 -12.48
C TYR A 340 8.61 -9.85 -12.04
N ARG A 341 8.34 -10.85 -12.89
CA ARG A 341 7.51 -12.00 -12.54
C ARG A 341 8.15 -12.81 -11.40
N LEU A 342 9.48 -13.01 -11.43
CA LEU A 342 10.24 -13.65 -10.35
C LEU A 342 10.19 -12.83 -9.05
N LEU A 343 10.32 -11.50 -9.14
CA LEU A 343 10.25 -10.61 -7.99
C LEU A 343 8.88 -10.67 -7.28
N TYR A 344 7.77 -10.69 -8.02
CA TYR A 344 6.45 -10.83 -7.39
C TYR A 344 6.20 -12.22 -6.84
N ASN A 345 6.73 -13.26 -7.47
CA ASN A 345 6.43 -14.62 -7.09
C ASN A 345 7.17 -15.09 -5.83
N ALA A 346 8.37 -14.55 -5.58
CA ALA A 346 9.15 -14.81 -4.36
C ALA A 346 9.72 -13.49 -3.81
N PRO A 347 8.86 -12.58 -3.31
CA PRO A 347 9.26 -11.23 -2.94
C PRO A 347 10.17 -11.16 -1.72
N TYR A 348 10.08 -12.13 -0.80
CA TYR A 348 10.90 -12.15 0.41
C TYR A 348 12.32 -12.61 0.07
N SER A 349 12.50 -13.82 -0.48
CA SER A 349 13.83 -14.33 -0.80
C SER A 349 14.57 -13.50 -1.87
N ASN A 350 13.86 -12.88 -2.82
CA ASN A 350 14.46 -12.04 -3.85
C ASN A 350 14.69 -10.57 -3.42
N GLU A 351 14.34 -10.19 -2.19
CA GLU A 351 14.59 -8.84 -1.64
C GLU A 351 16.08 -8.46 -1.76
N LEU A 352 16.98 -9.43 -1.56
CA LEU A 352 18.43 -9.22 -1.69
C LEU A 352 18.83 -8.67 -3.06
N MET A 353 18.23 -9.17 -4.13
CA MET A 353 18.55 -8.69 -5.47
C MET A 353 18.07 -7.25 -5.66
N MET A 354 16.91 -6.88 -5.09
CA MET A 354 16.47 -5.48 -5.11
C MET A 354 17.41 -4.59 -4.31
N LYS A 355 17.86 -5.04 -3.14
CA LYS A 355 18.88 -4.37 -2.32
C LYS A 355 20.17 -4.12 -3.10
N GLU A 356 20.65 -5.11 -3.87
CA GLU A 356 21.82 -4.95 -4.74
C GLU A 356 21.60 -3.98 -5.91
N VAL A 357 20.43 -3.99 -6.55
CA VAL A 357 20.06 -3.00 -7.57
C VAL A 357 20.10 -1.58 -6.99
N LEU A 358 19.48 -1.39 -5.82
CA LEU A 358 19.43 -0.11 -5.12
C LEU A 358 20.82 0.36 -4.67
N GLU A 359 21.69 -0.55 -4.22
CA GLU A 359 23.07 -0.23 -3.86
C GLU A 359 23.88 0.22 -5.09
N LYS A 360 23.67 -0.40 -6.26
CA LYS A 360 24.30 0.06 -7.51
C LYS A 360 23.79 1.42 -7.95
N LEU A 361 22.48 1.68 -7.84
CA LEU A 361 21.92 3.00 -8.08
C LEU A 361 22.55 4.07 -7.16
N ARG A 362 22.74 3.74 -5.88
CA ARG A 362 23.45 4.60 -4.92
C ARG A 362 24.91 4.88 -5.33
N ARG A 363 25.62 3.89 -5.90
CA ARG A 363 26.97 4.10 -6.43
C ARG A 363 26.97 5.01 -7.65
N CYS A 364 25.98 4.86 -8.54
CA CYS A 364 25.79 5.77 -9.68
C CYS A 364 25.53 7.20 -9.21
N ASP A 365 24.69 7.39 -8.18
CA ASP A 365 24.48 8.70 -7.55
C ASP A 365 25.77 9.31 -7.03
N LYS A 366 26.53 8.54 -6.24
CA LYS A 366 27.81 9.02 -5.70
C LYS A 366 28.77 9.43 -6.82
N ALA A 367 28.82 8.67 -7.92
CA ALA A 367 29.65 9.00 -9.08
C ALA A 367 29.18 10.29 -9.78
N MET A 368 27.86 10.51 -9.88
CA MET A 368 27.28 11.76 -10.37
C MET A 368 27.66 12.96 -9.49
N ALA A 369 27.51 12.83 -8.17
CA ALA A 369 27.80 13.89 -7.20
C ALA A 369 29.26 14.36 -7.23
N MET A 370 30.20 13.43 -7.46
CA MET A 370 31.64 13.73 -7.49
C MET A 370 32.11 14.38 -8.80
N GLY A 371 31.20 14.69 -9.75
CA GLY A 371 31.55 15.31 -11.03
C GLY A 371 32.30 14.39 -12.01
N ASN A 372 32.49 13.10 -11.68
CA ASN A 372 33.19 12.10 -12.49
C ASN A 372 32.28 11.47 -13.58
N ALA A 373 31.14 12.10 -13.89
CA ALA A 373 29.95 11.50 -14.47
C ALA A 373 29.94 11.29 -16.00
N ARG A 374 31.06 10.88 -16.62
CA ARG A 374 30.98 10.34 -17.99
C ARG A 374 30.53 8.89 -17.93
N PHE A 375 29.22 8.68 -17.76
CA PHE A 375 28.65 7.34 -17.87
C PHE A 375 28.90 6.76 -19.25
N SER A 376 29.28 5.49 -19.30
CA SER A 376 29.32 4.73 -20.55
C SER A 376 27.91 4.60 -21.13
N ALA A 377 27.82 4.34 -22.43
CA ALA A 377 26.54 4.04 -23.08
C ALA A 377 25.85 2.83 -22.43
N ALA A 378 26.61 1.83 -21.96
CA ALA A 378 26.09 0.68 -21.23
C ALA A 378 25.43 1.08 -19.91
N ASN A 379 26.06 1.98 -19.14
CA ASN A 379 25.52 2.46 -17.87
C ASN A 379 24.21 3.23 -18.08
N LEU A 380 24.13 4.10 -19.09
CA LEU A 380 22.91 4.86 -19.39
C LEU A 380 21.75 3.94 -19.82
N ARG A 381 22.03 2.94 -20.67
CA ARG A 381 21.03 1.93 -21.07
C ARG A 381 20.57 1.09 -19.89
N TRP A 382 21.48 0.72 -18.99
CA TRP A 382 21.15 -0.01 -17.76
C TRP A 382 20.25 0.82 -16.83
N LEU A 383 20.63 2.07 -16.54
CA LEU A 383 19.81 2.99 -15.72
C LEU A 383 18.40 3.12 -16.30
N TYR A 384 18.28 3.35 -17.60
CA TYR A 384 16.98 3.49 -18.26
C TYR A 384 16.15 2.20 -18.24
N THR A 385 16.79 1.04 -18.35
CA THR A 385 16.10 -0.26 -18.24
C THR A 385 15.57 -0.49 -16.83
N VAL A 386 16.38 -0.19 -15.80
CA VAL A 386 16.02 -0.36 -14.39
C VAL A 386 14.91 0.60 -13.98
N TYR A 387 14.98 1.88 -14.36
CA TYR A 387 13.92 2.84 -14.03
C TYR A 387 12.58 2.50 -14.70
N GLN A 388 12.58 2.05 -15.96
CA GLN A 388 11.36 1.57 -16.60
C GLN A 388 10.77 0.34 -15.90
N LEU A 389 11.61 -0.61 -15.46
CA LEU A 389 11.17 -1.77 -14.69
C LEU A 389 10.53 -1.33 -13.37
N MET A 390 11.18 -0.41 -12.65
CA MET A 390 10.70 0.13 -11.39
C MET A 390 9.36 0.88 -11.56
N ASN A 391 9.26 1.72 -12.58
CA ASN A 391 8.09 2.55 -12.88
C ASN A 391 6.90 1.75 -13.44
N CYS A 392 7.13 0.85 -14.39
CA CYS A 392 6.03 0.21 -15.13
C CYS A 392 5.65 -1.18 -14.63
N ARG A 393 6.48 -1.81 -13.76
CA ARG A 393 6.22 -3.17 -13.26
C ARG A 393 6.37 -3.35 -11.76
N LEU A 394 7.14 -2.53 -11.05
CA LEU A 394 7.45 -2.75 -9.62
C LEU A 394 6.86 -1.71 -8.64
N LEU A 395 5.97 -0.82 -9.09
CA LEU A 395 5.35 0.16 -8.18
C LEU A 395 4.59 -0.53 -7.05
N ARG A 396 3.87 -1.62 -7.35
CA ARG A 396 3.17 -2.37 -6.28
C ARG A 396 4.15 -3.03 -5.31
N PHE A 397 5.27 -3.56 -5.80
CA PHE A 397 6.34 -4.07 -4.94
C PHE A 397 6.84 -2.96 -3.99
N PHE A 398 7.10 -1.75 -4.52
CA PHE A 398 7.55 -0.62 -3.69
C PHE A 398 6.49 -0.14 -2.69
N LYS A 399 5.21 -0.42 -2.88
CA LYS A 399 4.17 0.03 -1.94
C LYS A 399 4.32 -0.62 -0.56
N TYR A 400 4.76 -1.88 -0.55
CA TYR A 400 4.93 -2.68 0.66
C TYR A 400 6.40 -2.87 1.03
N TYR A 401 7.32 -2.30 0.27
CA TYR A 401 8.74 -2.36 0.55
C TYR A 401 9.09 -1.41 1.70
N ALA A 402 9.69 -1.95 2.76
CA ALA A 402 9.93 -1.22 4.01
C ALA A 402 10.75 0.08 3.83
N HIS A 403 11.65 0.12 2.85
CA HIS A 403 12.51 1.28 2.60
C HIS A 403 12.00 2.20 1.47
N ALA A 404 10.77 2.00 0.98
CA ALA A 404 10.24 2.77 -0.14
C ALA A 404 10.06 4.26 0.16
N SER A 405 9.72 4.62 1.41
CA SER A 405 9.62 6.01 1.86
C SER A 405 10.91 6.79 1.66
N HIS A 406 12.06 6.11 1.79
CA HIS A 406 13.38 6.70 1.66
C HIS A 406 13.94 6.67 0.23
N LEU A 407 13.31 5.94 -0.71
CA LEU A 407 13.72 5.99 -2.12
C LEU A 407 13.57 7.41 -2.71
N VAL A 408 12.78 8.29 -2.07
CA VAL A 408 12.69 9.70 -2.44
C VAL A 408 14.04 10.42 -2.38
N HIS A 409 14.96 10.04 -1.49
CA HIS A 409 16.31 10.63 -1.42
C HIS A 409 17.14 10.30 -2.66
N HIS A 410 17.10 9.05 -3.11
CA HIS A 410 17.74 8.61 -4.35
C HIS A 410 17.18 9.37 -5.55
N LEU A 411 15.86 9.50 -5.64
CA LEU A 411 15.22 10.22 -6.73
C LEU A 411 15.56 11.70 -6.74
N ARG A 412 15.58 12.37 -5.58
CA ARG A 412 16.04 13.76 -5.46
C ARG A 412 17.42 13.91 -6.09
N HIS A 413 18.36 13.05 -5.68
CA HIS A 413 19.73 13.12 -6.16
C HIS A 413 19.83 12.88 -7.68
N SER A 414 19.18 11.82 -8.18
CA SER A 414 19.17 11.47 -9.61
C SER A 414 18.51 12.56 -10.47
N LEU A 415 17.39 13.16 -10.02
CA LEU A 415 16.71 14.23 -10.76
C LEU A 415 17.56 15.50 -10.87
N VAL A 416 18.38 15.83 -9.88
CA VAL A 416 19.26 17.01 -9.94
C VAL A 416 20.42 16.80 -10.90
N GLN A 417 20.96 15.58 -10.97
CA GLN A 417 22.22 15.31 -11.69
C GLN A 417 22.04 14.79 -13.12
N VAL A 418 20.89 14.21 -13.46
CA VAL A 418 20.67 13.63 -14.80
C VAL A 418 20.38 14.73 -15.84
N SER A 419 21.26 14.84 -16.83
CA SER A 419 21.10 15.76 -17.98
C SER A 419 20.44 15.13 -19.20
N HIS A 420 20.42 13.79 -19.30
CA HIS A 420 19.88 13.08 -20.45
C HIS A 420 18.34 13.14 -20.46
N ARG A 421 17.74 13.84 -21.43
CA ARG A 421 16.29 14.14 -21.48
C ARG A 421 15.39 12.91 -21.47
N GLN A 422 15.72 11.86 -22.23
CA GLN A 422 14.95 10.61 -22.24
C GLN A 422 14.97 9.91 -20.87
N LEU A 423 16.13 9.91 -20.18
CA LEU A 423 16.29 9.29 -18.87
C LEU A 423 15.56 10.11 -17.80
N TYR A 424 15.69 11.45 -17.88
CA TYR A 424 14.99 12.38 -17.00
C TYR A 424 13.47 12.19 -17.08
N SER A 425 12.90 12.04 -18.28
CA SER A 425 11.45 11.84 -18.45
C SER A 425 10.93 10.58 -17.75
N SER A 426 11.66 9.46 -17.83
CA SER A 426 11.31 8.23 -17.09
C SER A 426 11.47 8.41 -15.58
N LEU A 427 12.55 9.08 -15.14
CA LEU A 427 12.79 9.41 -13.73
C LEU A 427 11.71 10.32 -13.14
N GLU A 428 11.29 11.35 -13.87
CA GLU A 428 10.21 12.26 -13.47
C GLU A 428 8.89 11.50 -13.34
N CYS A 429 8.55 10.64 -14.31
CA CYS A 429 7.37 9.79 -14.24
C CYS A 429 7.44 8.83 -13.05
N PHE A 430 8.58 8.17 -12.83
CA PHE A 430 8.78 7.26 -11.71
C PHE A 430 8.67 7.99 -10.37
N ALA A 431 9.25 9.18 -10.24
CA ALA A 431 9.15 10.00 -9.05
C ALA A 431 7.71 10.43 -8.75
N LEU A 432 6.94 10.78 -9.78
CA LEU A 432 5.53 11.13 -9.64
C LEU A 432 4.73 9.92 -9.11
N CYS A 433 4.91 8.74 -9.72
CA CYS A 433 4.29 7.49 -9.28
C CYS A 433 4.70 7.10 -7.86
N LEU A 434 5.98 7.18 -7.52
CA LEU A 434 6.49 6.80 -6.19
C LEU A 434 5.99 7.74 -5.10
N VAL A 435 5.92 9.05 -5.36
CA VAL A 435 5.33 10.02 -4.43
C VAL A 435 3.83 9.72 -4.25
N ASN A 436 3.08 9.44 -5.32
CA ASN A 436 1.67 9.04 -5.22
C ASN A 436 1.45 7.76 -4.42
N LEU A 437 2.45 6.87 -4.37
CA LEU A 437 2.40 5.61 -3.63
C LEU A 437 2.47 5.78 -2.10
N GLN A 438 3.03 6.90 -1.63
CA GLN A 438 3.31 7.12 -0.21
C GLN A 438 2.01 7.29 0.59
N HIS A 439 1.93 6.59 1.72
CA HIS A 439 0.72 6.53 2.56
C HIS A 439 1.06 6.47 4.06
N ASP A 440 2.34 6.57 4.42
CA ASP A 440 2.86 6.41 5.77
C ASP A 440 3.60 7.69 6.21
N VAL A 441 3.58 7.96 7.51
CA VAL A 441 4.35 9.02 8.18
C VAL A 441 5.86 8.85 7.98
N GLY A 442 6.35 7.64 7.68
CA GLY A 442 7.74 7.40 7.27
C GLY A 442 8.18 8.24 6.06
N PHE A 443 7.27 8.59 5.14
CA PHE A 443 7.58 9.54 4.05
C PHE A 443 7.80 10.96 4.58
N LEU A 444 6.99 11.40 5.55
CA LEU A 444 7.14 12.71 6.17
C LEU A 444 8.46 12.81 6.95
N GLN A 445 8.84 11.73 7.64
CA GLN A 445 10.15 11.64 8.30
C GLN A 445 11.31 11.71 7.31
N ALA A 446 11.18 11.07 6.14
CA ALA A 446 12.17 11.15 5.07
C ALA A 446 12.33 12.61 4.57
N LEU A 447 11.22 13.34 4.40
CA LEU A 447 11.24 14.74 3.96
C LEU A 447 11.94 15.69 4.95
N LEU A 448 11.91 15.40 6.25
CA LEU A 448 12.60 16.20 7.26
C LEU A 448 14.13 16.05 7.24
N ASN A 449 14.67 15.07 6.51
CA ASN A 449 16.11 14.85 6.42
C ASN A 449 16.65 15.01 4.98
N PRO A 450 16.58 16.22 4.39
CA PRO A 450 17.03 16.44 3.02
C PRO A 450 18.52 16.12 2.81
N ALA A 451 19.35 16.26 3.85
CA ALA A 451 20.80 16.01 3.79
C ALA A 451 21.18 14.53 3.67
N TYR A 452 20.22 13.60 3.75
CA TYR A 452 20.50 12.18 3.63
C TYR A 452 20.92 11.81 2.19
N HIS A 453 22.19 11.45 2.04
CA HIS A 453 22.78 10.96 0.80
C HIS A 453 22.85 9.42 0.82
N GLY A 454 21.80 8.75 0.34
CA GLY A 454 21.83 7.30 0.16
C GLY A 454 20.47 6.66 -0.11
N VAL A 455 20.48 5.39 -0.50
CA VAL A 455 19.35 4.47 -0.31
C VAL A 455 19.59 3.79 1.04
N PRO A 456 18.70 3.89 2.04
CA PRO A 456 18.97 3.27 3.33
C PRO A 456 18.81 1.76 3.18
N LEU A 457 19.92 1.06 3.34
CA LEU A 457 19.96 -0.39 3.56
C LEU A 457 19.83 -0.74 5.05
N THR A 458 19.60 0.27 5.91
CA THR A 458 19.49 0.17 7.36
C THR A 458 18.36 1.07 7.89
N PRO A 459 17.58 0.62 8.88
CA PRO A 459 16.39 1.31 9.40
C PRO A 459 16.66 2.57 10.23
N HIS A 460 17.93 2.86 10.57
CA HIS A 460 18.28 4.04 11.37
C HIS A 460 19.09 5.03 10.54
N PRO A 461 18.53 6.21 10.21
CA PRO A 461 19.30 7.29 9.63
C PRO A 461 20.30 7.78 10.68
N SER A 462 21.60 7.56 10.45
CA SER A 462 22.65 8.19 11.25
C SER A 462 22.55 9.70 11.02
N ALA A 463 22.16 10.45 12.05
CA ALA A 463 22.10 11.90 12.00
C ALA A 463 23.51 12.45 11.71
N MET A 464 23.67 13.17 10.60
CA MET A 464 24.86 14.00 10.37
C MET A 464 24.47 15.29 9.64
N GLY A 465 24.80 16.40 10.28
CA GLY A 465 24.80 17.75 9.69
C GLY A 465 23.50 18.51 9.87
N THR A 466 23.57 19.63 10.58
CA THR A 466 22.59 20.73 10.48
C THR A 466 22.46 21.15 9.03
N SER A 467 21.23 21.15 8.50
CA SER A 467 20.89 21.60 7.15
C SER A 467 21.55 22.93 6.81
N VAL A 468 22.22 23.00 5.65
CA VAL A 468 22.58 24.28 5.02
C VAL A 468 21.26 24.94 4.60
N GLU A 469 21.05 26.19 5.01
CA GLU A 469 19.89 26.99 4.59
C GLU A 469 19.79 27.02 3.04
N GLY A 470 18.65 26.58 2.49
CA GLY A 470 18.29 26.78 1.08
C GLY A 470 18.11 25.55 0.19
N ASP A 471 18.21 24.32 0.71
CA ASP A 471 18.22 23.10 -0.12
C ASP A 471 16.80 22.50 -0.28
N THR A 472 16.14 22.76 -1.42
CA THR A 472 14.76 22.30 -1.68
C THR A 472 14.70 20.88 -2.21
N TRP A 473 13.60 20.16 -1.96
CA TRP A 473 13.42 18.78 -2.42
C TRP A 473 13.25 18.64 -3.93
N PHE A 474 12.40 19.45 -4.53
CA PHE A 474 12.06 19.33 -5.94
C PHE A 474 12.20 20.67 -6.67
N GLU A 475 13.01 20.69 -7.72
CA GLU A 475 13.01 21.80 -8.69
C GLU A 475 11.78 21.74 -9.61
N CYS A 476 11.30 20.52 -9.92
CA CYS A 476 10.11 20.32 -10.74
C CYS A 476 8.84 20.71 -9.96
N SER A 477 8.09 21.66 -10.50
CA SER A 477 6.86 22.18 -9.87
C SER A 477 5.76 21.13 -9.77
N MET A 478 5.71 20.18 -10.72
CA MET A 478 4.74 19.08 -10.74
C MET A 478 4.97 18.13 -9.56
N LEU A 479 6.21 17.72 -9.32
CA LEU A 479 6.57 16.82 -8.22
C LEU A 479 6.32 17.47 -6.85
N SER A 480 6.73 18.73 -6.66
CA SER A 480 6.52 19.45 -5.40
C SER A 480 5.04 19.66 -5.07
N ARG A 481 4.22 20.07 -6.04
CA ARG A 481 2.76 20.19 -5.83
C ARG A 481 2.10 18.85 -5.54
N ASN A 482 2.54 17.80 -6.21
CA ASN A 482 2.02 16.47 -5.97
C ASN A 482 2.39 15.96 -4.57
N ALA A 483 3.63 16.16 -4.14
CA ALA A 483 4.08 15.84 -2.78
C ALA A 483 3.24 16.58 -1.71
N ALA A 484 2.91 17.85 -1.91
CA ALA A 484 2.04 18.59 -1.00
C ALA A 484 0.63 17.96 -0.87
N MET A 485 0.05 17.49 -1.98
CA MET A 485 -1.23 16.77 -1.96
C MET A 485 -1.13 15.42 -1.26
N VAL A 486 -0.02 14.71 -1.43
CA VAL A 486 0.24 13.43 -0.75
C VAL A 486 0.42 13.62 0.75
N ILE A 487 1.15 14.65 1.19
CA ILE A 487 1.27 15.03 2.60
C ILE A 487 -0.12 15.30 3.19
N ALA A 488 -0.94 16.07 2.48
CA ALA A 488 -2.33 16.33 2.88
C ALA A 488 -3.15 15.04 3.01
N ARG A 489 -3.00 14.10 2.07
CA ARG A 489 -3.68 12.80 2.16
C ARG A 489 -3.21 11.97 3.34
N ILE A 490 -1.91 11.92 3.63
CA ILE A 490 -1.36 11.19 4.78
C ILE A 490 -1.93 11.77 6.08
N GLU A 491 -1.93 13.09 6.23
CA GLU A 491 -2.52 13.76 7.40
C GLU A 491 -4.04 13.51 7.51
N ALA A 492 -4.79 13.49 6.39
CA ALA A 492 -6.22 13.17 6.40
C ALA A 492 -6.53 11.73 6.85
N MET A 493 -5.74 10.75 6.40
CA MET A 493 -6.04 9.33 6.58
C MET A 493 -5.39 8.71 7.82
N ARG A 494 -4.22 9.19 8.23
CA ARG A 494 -3.46 8.64 9.38
C ARG A 494 -3.40 9.60 10.56
N GLY A 495 -3.37 10.90 10.30
CA GLY A 495 -3.06 11.91 11.30
C GLY A 495 -1.57 11.92 11.69
N LEU A 496 -1.11 13.06 12.23
CA LEU A 496 0.25 13.25 12.74
C LEU A 496 0.44 12.92 14.24
N GLY A 497 -0.62 12.46 14.91
CA GLY A 497 -0.72 12.43 16.37
C GLY A 497 0.29 11.56 17.14
N ASP A 498 1.02 10.68 16.44
CA ASP A 498 1.78 9.59 17.06
C ASP A 498 3.31 9.70 16.87
N VAL A 499 3.82 10.74 16.20
CA VAL A 499 5.27 10.91 15.95
C VAL A 499 5.83 12.17 16.62
N PRO A 500 6.54 12.05 17.76
CA PRO A 500 7.13 13.19 18.46
C PRO A 500 8.14 13.93 17.57
N GLY A 501 8.02 15.26 17.46
CA GLY A 501 8.99 16.12 16.78
C GLY A 501 8.78 16.36 15.28
N LEU A 502 7.72 15.81 14.67
CA LEU A 502 7.43 16.01 13.25
C LEU A 502 6.68 17.33 13.01
N SER A 503 7.35 18.31 12.39
CA SER A 503 6.72 19.57 11.95
C SER A 503 6.21 19.45 10.51
N LEU A 504 4.89 19.52 10.35
CA LEU A 504 4.24 19.56 9.03
C LEU A 504 4.64 20.79 8.22
N ALA A 505 4.82 21.93 8.90
CA ALA A 505 5.24 23.17 8.26
C ALA A 505 6.63 23.03 7.63
N ASP A 506 7.57 22.43 8.36
CA ASP A 506 8.94 22.21 7.89
C ASP A 506 8.96 21.28 6.67
N CYS A 507 8.12 20.23 6.68
CA CYS A 507 7.94 19.36 5.51
C CYS A 507 7.48 20.17 4.28
N LEU A 508 6.44 20.99 4.42
CA LEU A 508 5.87 21.77 3.32
C LEU A 508 6.82 22.88 2.83
N ASP A 509 7.53 23.56 3.73
CA ASP A 509 8.52 24.59 3.41
C ASP A 509 9.72 24.01 2.66
N SER A 510 10.10 22.76 2.94
CA SER A 510 11.25 22.10 2.28
C SER A 510 10.99 21.67 0.83
N LEU A 511 9.72 21.56 0.40
CA LEU A 511 9.36 20.96 -0.89
C LEU A 511 9.86 21.75 -2.10
N ALA A 512 9.75 23.08 -2.05
CA ALA A 512 10.02 23.97 -3.16
C ALA A 512 10.57 25.32 -2.66
N PRO A 513 11.30 26.08 -3.50
CA PRO A 513 11.86 27.38 -3.10
C PRO A 513 10.83 28.42 -2.70
N ARG A 514 9.58 28.26 -3.15
CA ARG A 514 8.46 29.13 -2.83
C ARG A 514 7.24 28.26 -2.49
N PRO A 515 6.47 28.63 -1.46
CA PRO A 515 5.24 27.94 -1.13
C PRO A 515 4.25 28.01 -2.31
N HIS A 516 3.56 26.91 -2.57
CA HIS A 516 2.57 26.82 -3.63
C HIS A 516 1.32 27.63 -3.29
N ARG A 517 0.72 28.24 -4.32
CA ARG A 517 -0.62 28.83 -4.26
C ARG A 517 -1.66 27.81 -4.67
N TRP A 518 -2.73 27.71 -3.90
CA TRP A 518 -3.86 26.81 -4.12
C TRP A 518 -5.16 27.60 -4.19
N ALA A 519 -6.03 27.24 -5.13
CA ALA A 519 -7.35 27.86 -5.24
C ALA A 519 -8.23 27.51 -4.03
N PRO A 520 -9.18 28.37 -3.63
CA PRO A 520 -10.10 28.11 -2.53
C PRO A 520 -10.87 26.79 -2.69
N ALA A 521 -11.21 26.42 -3.92
CA ALA A 521 -11.86 25.16 -4.27
C ALA A 521 -11.01 23.92 -3.88
N VAL A 522 -9.68 24.00 -4.00
CA VAL A 522 -8.74 22.93 -3.62
C VAL A 522 -8.55 22.90 -2.11
N LEU A 523 -8.28 24.06 -1.51
CA LEU A 523 -8.04 24.21 -0.06
C LEU A 523 -9.18 23.64 0.79
N ARG A 524 -10.42 23.64 0.27
CA ARG A 524 -11.60 23.07 0.93
C ARG A 524 -11.43 21.61 1.32
N TYR A 525 -10.77 20.80 0.49
CA TYR A 525 -10.62 19.35 0.69
C TYR A 525 -9.30 18.99 1.40
N LEU A 526 -8.41 19.96 1.67
CA LEU A 526 -7.18 19.71 2.42
C LEU A 526 -7.44 19.63 3.93
N PRO A 527 -6.68 18.81 4.70
CA PRO A 527 -6.79 18.76 6.15
C PRO A 527 -6.55 20.12 6.80
N ARG A 528 -7.09 20.31 8.01
CA ARG A 528 -7.00 21.56 8.78
C ARG A 528 -5.57 22.10 8.86
N ALA A 529 -4.61 21.27 9.25
CA ALA A 529 -3.23 21.71 9.48
C ALA A 529 -2.57 22.23 8.20
N VAL A 530 -2.72 21.50 7.08
CA VAL A 530 -2.20 21.89 5.76
C VAL A 530 -2.92 23.15 5.23
N ARG A 531 -4.24 23.20 5.37
CA ARG A 531 -5.05 24.34 4.93
C ARG A 531 -4.66 25.62 5.67
N ALA A 532 -4.49 25.56 7.00
CA ALA A 532 -4.08 26.69 7.81
C ALA A 532 -2.65 27.16 7.48
N TYR A 533 -1.76 26.25 7.08
CA TYR A 533 -0.43 26.61 6.59
C TYR A 533 -0.53 27.44 5.29
N TYR A 534 -1.26 26.96 4.28
CA TYR A 534 -1.38 27.68 3.00
C TYR A 534 -2.23 28.94 3.08
N ALA A 535 -3.25 29.00 3.95
CA ALA A 535 -4.05 30.20 4.18
C ALA A 535 -3.24 31.34 4.83
N ARG A 536 -2.18 31.02 5.57
CA ARG A 536 -1.26 31.99 6.18
C ARG A 536 -0.09 32.37 5.26
N GLY A 537 -0.02 31.82 4.05
CA GLY A 537 1.07 32.12 3.11
C GLY A 537 2.37 31.33 3.31
N GLY A 538 2.38 30.33 4.19
CA GLY A 538 3.60 29.65 4.62
C GLY A 538 4.55 30.55 5.43
N ALA A 539 5.74 30.07 5.78
CA ALA A 539 6.70 30.83 6.58
C ALA A 539 7.39 31.99 5.81
N ALA A 540 7.31 31.99 4.47
CA ALA A 540 8.13 32.81 3.59
C ALA A 540 7.41 33.98 2.88
N GLU A 541 6.07 34.09 2.93
CA GLU A 541 5.32 35.13 2.18
C GLU A 541 5.70 36.56 2.59
N GLY A 542 6.09 36.80 3.86
CA GLY A 542 6.53 38.11 4.32
C GLY A 542 7.94 38.54 3.88
N ARG A 543 8.72 37.65 3.25
CA ARG A 543 10.16 37.89 2.94
C ARG A 543 10.50 37.88 1.44
N MET A 544 9.56 37.58 0.54
CA MET A 544 9.84 37.43 -0.90
C MET A 544 8.92 38.29 -1.78
N PRO A 545 9.42 38.89 -2.88
CA PRO A 545 8.61 39.66 -3.82
C PRO A 545 7.46 38.82 -4.41
N ALA A 546 6.35 39.49 -4.68
CA ALA A 546 5.15 38.90 -5.27
C ALA A 546 5.47 38.05 -6.50
N ALA A 547 4.74 36.94 -6.68
CA ALA A 547 4.85 36.11 -7.88
C ALA A 547 4.70 36.99 -9.14
N ALA A 548 5.58 36.82 -10.12
CA ALA A 548 5.52 37.58 -11.36
C ALA A 548 4.18 37.30 -12.04
N GLU A 549 3.44 38.36 -12.39
CA GLU A 549 2.21 38.23 -13.15
C GLU A 549 2.49 37.55 -14.51
N PRO A 550 1.54 36.76 -15.03
CA PRO A 550 1.68 36.16 -16.35
C PRO A 550 1.96 37.26 -17.38
N ALA A 551 2.90 36.99 -18.29
CA ALA A 551 3.24 37.95 -19.33
C ALA A 551 2.01 38.25 -20.20
N THR A 552 1.81 39.52 -20.55
CA THR A 552 0.72 39.90 -21.45
C THR A 552 1.16 39.75 -22.91
N GLU A 553 0.20 39.52 -23.81
CA GLU A 553 0.49 39.42 -25.25
C GLU A 553 1.19 40.67 -25.78
N ALA A 554 0.79 41.86 -25.31
CA ALA A 554 1.41 43.13 -25.67
C ALA A 554 2.89 43.18 -25.25
N ALA A 555 3.22 42.73 -24.04
CA ALA A 555 4.60 42.70 -23.55
C ALA A 555 5.48 41.72 -24.35
N VAL A 556 4.95 40.55 -24.70
CA VAL A 556 5.67 39.57 -25.53
C VAL A 556 5.86 40.09 -26.96
N ARG A 557 4.85 40.73 -27.56
CA ARG A 557 4.99 41.37 -28.88
C ARG A 557 6.03 42.49 -28.86
N GLN A 558 6.03 43.33 -27.83
CA GLN A 558 7.04 44.37 -27.65
C GLN A 558 8.45 43.78 -27.49
N LEU A 559 8.60 42.64 -26.79
CA LEU A 559 9.88 41.94 -26.68
C LEU A 559 10.37 41.43 -28.05
N ILE A 560 9.46 40.88 -28.85
CA ILE A 560 9.78 40.39 -30.21
C ILE A 560 10.19 41.56 -31.11
N GLU A 561 9.50 42.70 -31.02
CA GLU A 561 9.80 43.90 -31.83
C GLU A 561 11.08 44.61 -31.40
N SER A 562 11.38 44.65 -30.09
CA SER A 562 12.55 45.34 -29.55
C SER A 562 13.87 44.59 -29.77
N VAL A 563 13.81 43.28 -30.04
CA VAL A 563 15.00 42.44 -30.28
C VAL A 563 14.95 41.87 -31.70
N PRO A 564 15.69 42.47 -32.67
CA PRO A 564 15.71 42.04 -34.08
C PRO A 564 16.05 40.57 -34.28
N ALA A 565 16.86 40.00 -33.39
CA ALA A 565 17.28 38.61 -33.41
C ALA A 565 16.10 37.61 -33.45
N HIS A 566 14.92 37.93 -32.89
CA HIS A 566 13.75 37.07 -33.03
C HIS A 566 13.32 36.92 -34.49
N ARG A 567 13.25 38.01 -35.25
CA ARG A 567 12.84 37.95 -36.66
C ARG A 567 13.95 37.38 -37.53
N GLU A 568 15.19 37.77 -37.28
CA GLU A 568 16.36 37.33 -38.07
C GLU A 568 16.72 35.86 -37.86
N ALA A 569 16.50 35.29 -36.67
CA ALA A 569 16.79 33.88 -36.41
C ALA A 569 15.57 32.96 -36.61
N LEU A 570 14.34 33.42 -36.31
CA LEU A 570 13.15 32.55 -36.29
C LEU A 570 12.26 32.68 -37.53
N LEU A 571 12.23 33.85 -38.20
CA LEU A 571 11.34 34.11 -39.33
C LEU A 571 12.06 34.28 -40.67
N ALA A 572 13.38 34.44 -40.68
CA ALA A 572 14.16 34.56 -41.90
C ALA A 572 14.21 33.24 -42.70
N ALA A 573 14.47 33.33 -44.00
CA ALA A 573 14.65 32.16 -44.87
C ALA A 573 15.90 31.32 -44.49
N GLN A 574 16.91 31.98 -43.92
CA GLN A 574 18.12 31.37 -43.36
C GLN A 574 18.44 32.06 -42.03
N ALA A 575 18.68 31.27 -40.97
CA ALA A 575 19.02 31.82 -39.66
C ALA A 575 20.44 32.38 -39.66
N SER A 576 20.61 33.60 -39.13
CA SER A 576 21.93 34.18 -38.87
C SER A 576 22.52 33.55 -37.61
N PRO A 577 23.75 32.96 -37.65
CA PRO A 577 24.40 32.39 -36.47
C PRO A 577 24.60 33.40 -35.33
N GLN A 578 24.76 34.68 -35.67
CA GLN A 578 24.88 35.76 -34.71
C GLN A 578 23.53 36.03 -34.01
N ALA A 579 22.43 36.09 -34.76
CA ALA A 579 21.10 36.26 -34.20
C ALA A 579 20.70 35.08 -33.30
N GLU A 580 21.11 33.85 -33.64
CA GLU A 580 20.90 32.68 -32.78
C GLU A 580 21.68 32.77 -31.46
N ALA A 581 22.94 33.19 -31.50
CA ALA A 581 23.74 33.41 -30.30
C ALA A 581 23.16 34.51 -29.40
N GLU A 582 22.63 35.58 -30.00
CA GLU A 582 21.91 36.64 -29.29
C GLU A 582 20.63 36.13 -28.63
N LEU A 583 19.86 35.25 -29.28
CA LEU A 583 18.69 34.60 -28.68
C LEU A 583 19.08 33.68 -27.52
N GLN A 584 20.13 32.87 -27.66
CA GLN A 584 20.63 32.03 -26.57
C GLN A 584 21.08 32.88 -25.36
N ALA A 585 21.76 33.99 -25.60
CA ALA A 585 22.16 34.92 -24.55
C ALA A 585 20.95 35.61 -23.89
N LEU A 586 19.92 35.98 -24.68
CA LEU A 586 18.70 36.63 -24.19
C LEU A 586 17.90 35.73 -23.24
N TYR A 587 17.75 34.45 -23.60
CA TYR A 587 16.97 33.47 -22.85
C TYR A 587 17.82 32.63 -21.88
N GLY A 588 19.13 32.86 -21.81
CA GLY A 588 20.03 32.22 -20.84
C GLY A 588 19.63 32.46 -19.37
N PRO A 589 19.30 33.70 -18.94
CA PRO A 589 18.92 34.00 -17.57
C PRO A 589 17.57 33.39 -17.15
N ALA A 590 17.49 32.83 -15.94
CA ALA A 590 16.29 32.16 -15.41
C ALA A 590 15.02 33.03 -15.45
N ALA A 591 15.15 34.34 -15.25
CA ALA A 591 14.02 35.28 -15.28
C ALA A 591 13.35 35.42 -16.66
N ARG A 592 14.09 35.15 -17.76
CA ARG A 592 13.59 35.31 -19.14
C ARG A 592 13.23 34.00 -19.82
N ARG A 593 13.74 32.85 -19.35
CA ARG A 593 13.45 31.51 -19.91
C ARG A 593 11.95 31.24 -20.11
N GLY A 594 11.14 31.66 -19.14
CA GLY A 594 9.69 31.48 -19.17
C GLY A 594 8.94 32.23 -20.27
N LEU A 595 9.58 33.19 -20.94
CA LEU A 595 8.98 33.99 -22.01
C LEU A 595 9.24 33.41 -23.40
N PHE A 596 10.16 32.45 -23.54
CA PHE A 596 10.55 31.92 -24.84
C PHE A 596 9.41 31.14 -25.52
N LEU A 597 8.77 30.22 -24.82
CA LEU A 597 7.62 29.48 -25.35
C LEU A 597 6.45 30.41 -25.74
N PRO A 598 6.06 31.40 -24.90
CA PRO A 598 5.13 32.46 -25.32
C PRO A 598 5.57 33.22 -26.58
N ALA A 599 6.85 33.56 -26.73
CA ALA A 599 7.35 34.24 -27.92
C ALA A 599 7.22 33.36 -29.17
N VAL A 600 7.59 32.08 -29.07
CA VAL A 600 7.40 31.09 -30.15
C VAL A 600 5.91 30.93 -30.49
N TRP A 601 5.03 30.90 -29.50
CA TRP A 601 3.58 30.84 -29.71
C TRP A 601 3.07 32.03 -30.52
N VAL A 602 3.45 33.26 -30.16
CA VAL A 602 3.04 34.48 -30.88
C VAL A 602 3.55 34.46 -32.33
N LEU A 603 4.78 33.99 -32.56
CA LEU A 603 5.34 33.87 -33.91
C LEU A 603 4.60 32.82 -34.76
N LEU A 604 4.26 31.68 -34.18
CA LEU A 604 3.46 30.65 -34.85
C LEU A 604 2.04 31.14 -35.16
N ALA A 605 1.41 31.88 -34.25
CA ALA A 605 0.11 32.50 -34.49
C ALA A 605 0.15 33.50 -35.65
N GLN A 606 1.22 34.30 -35.77
CA GLN A 606 1.41 35.23 -36.89
C GLN A 606 1.54 34.53 -38.26
N LEU A 607 2.06 33.31 -38.30
CA LEU A 607 2.20 32.53 -39.52
C LEU A 607 0.86 31.93 -39.99
N GLY A 608 -0.12 31.77 -39.09
CA GLY A 608 -1.43 31.20 -39.41
C GLY A 608 -1.31 29.77 -39.97
N ASP A 609 -1.82 29.55 -41.18
CA ASP A 609 -1.76 28.26 -41.89
C ASP A 609 -0.50 28.08 -42.76
N ALA A 610 0.35 29.10 -42.85
CA ALA A 610 1.59 29.01 -43.61
C ALA A 610 2.54 28.00 -42.96
N PRO A 611 3.26 27.17 -43.75
CA PRO A 611 4.26 26.27 -43.19
C PRO A 611 5.36 27.08 -42.48
N PRO A 612 5.86 26.61 -41.32
CA PRO A 612 6.92 27.31 -40.62
C PRO A 612 8.17 27.43 -41.51
N PRO A 613 8.89 28.56 -41.47
CA PRO A 613 10.17 28.70 -42.17
C PRO A 613 11.13 27.57 -41.78
N ALA A 614 11.94 27.09 -42.74
CA ALA A 614 12.89 26.00 -42.52
C ALA A 614 13.89 26.29 -41.38
N ALA A 615 14.18 27.56 -41.14
CA ALA A 615 15.09 28.05 -40.09
C ALA A 615 14.47 28.08 -38.68
N LEU A 616 13.13 28.09 -38.54
CA LEU A 616 12.44 28.28 -37.27
C LEU A 616 12.73 27.14 -36.28
N MET A 617 12.48 25.89 -36.71
CA MET A 617 12.56 24.73 -35.82
C MET A 617 13.99 24.39 -35.38
N PRO A 618 15.03 24.47 -36.23
CA PRO A 618 16.42 24.33 -35.79
C PRO A 618 16.83 25.35 -34.72
N ALA A 619 16.49 26.64 -34.90
CA ALA A 619 16.79 27.69 -33.94
C ALA A 619 16.05 27.48 -32.60
N VAL A 620 14.76 27.14 -32.65
CA VAL A 620 13.97 26.80 -31.45
C VAL A 620 14.59 25.61 -30.70
N ARG A 621 14.98 24.55 -31.41
CA ARG A 621 15.63 23.39 -30.82
C ARG A 621 16.92 23.74 -30.10
N ARG A 622 17.81 24.54 -30.71
CA ARG A 622 19.08 24.95 -30.09
C ARG A 622 18.88 25.75 -28.79
N VAL A 623 17.87 26.63 -28.74
CA VAL A 623 17.56 27.40 -27.53
C VAL A 623 16.93 26.50 -26.46
N LEU A 624 15.95 25.66 -26.79
CA LEU A 624 15.29 24.78 -25.83
C LEU A 624 16.21 23.71 -25.24
N LEU A 625 17.22 23.26 -26.00
CA LEU A 625 18.22 22.31 -25.49
C LEU A 625 19.03 22.89 -24.32
N ALA A 626 19.22 24.21 -24.28
CA ALA A 626 19.91 24.90 -23.18
C ALA A 626 19.06 25.04 -21.90
N PHE A 627 17.75 24.76 -21.96
CA PHE A 627 16.87 24.88 -20.80
C PHE A 627 17.05 23.67 -19.88
N PRO A 628 17.08 23.88 -18.55
CA PRO A 628 17.14 22.77 -17.60
C PRO A 628 15.88 21.92 -17.71
N VAL A 629 16.05 20.59 -17.81
CA VAL A 629 14.94 19.65 -18.01
C VAL A 629 13.95 19.70 -16.84
N SER A 630 14.45 19.96 -15.63
CA SER A 630 13.65 20.08 -14.40
C SER A 630 12.63 21.22 -14.39
N GLN A 631 12.80 22.24 -15.24
CA GLN A 631 11.92 23.42 -15.28
C GLN A 631 10.90 23.35 -16.44
N MET A 632 10.95 22.32 -17.27
CA MET A 632 10.07 22.23 -18.45
C MET A 632 8.59 22.18 -18.11
N ALA A 633 8.19 21.52 -17.02
CA ALA A 633 6.82 21.55 -16.53
C ALA A 633 6.38 22.98 -16.12
N ALA A 634 7.27 23.76 -15.51
CA ALA A 634 7.00 25.15 -15.13
C ALA A 634 6.92 26.07 -16.36
N HIS A 635 7.81 25.92 -17.34
CA HIS A 635 7.76 26.67 -18.60
C HIS A 635 6.51 26.35 -19.43
N THR A 636 6.09 25.09 -19.44
CA THR A 636 4.81 24.68 -20.05
C THR A 636 3.63 25.32 -19.33
N ALA A 637 3.65 25.38 -17.99
CA ALA A 637 2.62 26.05 -17.22
C ALA A 637 2.53 27.56 -17.50
N GLN A 638 3.68 28.23 -17.68
CA GLN A 638 3.74 29.64 -18.08
C GLN A 638 3.18 29.87 -19.49
N LEU A 639 3.49 28.97 -20.44
CA LEU A 639 2.89 29.01 -21.78
C LEU A 639 1.36 28.87 -21.70
N VAL A 640 0.85 27.89 -20.97
CA VAL A 640 -0.61 27.66 -20.86
C VAL A 640 -1.31 28.86 -20.20
N ASP A 641 -0.73 29.44 -19.15
CA ASP A 641 -1.29 30.65 -18.53
C ASP A 641 -1.32 31.84 -19.50
N PHE A 642 -0.25 32.01 -20.28
CA PHE A 642 -0.18 33.03 -21.33
C PHE A 642 -1.28 32.83 -22.38
N VAL A 643 -1.46 31.59 -22.86
CA VAL A 643 -2.47 31.25 -23.88
C VAL A 643 -3.89 31.50 -23.37
N VAL A 644 -4.19 31.09 -22.14
CA VAL A 644 -5.50 31.36 -21.50
C VAL A 644 -5.69 32.87 -21.31
N GLY A 645 -4.65 33.59 -20.88
CA GLY A 645 -4.67 35.04 -20.72
C GLY A 645 -4.93 35.80 -22.02
N CYS A 646 -4.38 35.33 -23.15
CA CYS A 646 -4.64 35.88 -24.47
C CYS A 646 -6.12 35.80 -24.86
N ASP A 647 -6.75 34.63 -24.72
CA ASP A 647 -8.17 34.45 -25.05
C ASP A 647 -9.09 35.19 -24.07
N ALA A 648 -8.71 35.24 -22.78
CA ALA A 648 -9.41 36.03 -21.78
C ALA A 648 -9.36 37.55 -22.08
N ALA A 649 -8.21 38.07 -22.49
CA ALA A 649 -8.05 39.48 -22.86
C ALA A 649 -8.87 39.86 -24.11
N ARG A 650 -9.18 38.89 -24.98
CA ARG A 650 -10.11 39.05 -26.12
C ARG A 650 -11.59 38.96 -25.72
N GLY A 651 -11.89 38.69 -24.45
CA GLY A 651 -13.27 38.53 -23.96
C GLY A 651 -13.94 37.23 -24.41
N LEU A 652 -13.17 36.20 -24.77
CA LEU A 652 -13.71 34.92 -25.23
C LEU A 652 -14.18 34.06 -24.05
N ALA A 653 -15.38 33.50 -24.18
CA ALA A 653 -15.94 32.57 -23.19
C ALA A 653 -15.48 31.11 -23.38
N ALA A 654 -14.87 30.80 -24.53
CA ALA A 654 -14.39 29.46 -24.89
C ALA A 654 -13.10 29.60 -25.72
N PRO A 655 -12.20 28.61 -25.70
CA PRO A 655 -10.94 28.70 -26.42
C PRO A 655 -11.18 28.82 -27.93
N SER A 656 -10.43 29.72 -28.56
CA SER A 656 -10.57 29.96 -30.00
C SER A 656 -10.19 28.72 -30.83
N ALA A 657 -10.71 28.62 -32.06
CA ALA A 657 -10.33 27.53 -32.97
C ALA A 657 -8.82 27.58 -33.32
N GLU A 658 -8.26 28.79 -33.43
CA GLU A 658 -6.83 29.02 -33.63
C GLU A 658 -6.02 28.51 -32.45
N THR A 659 -6.42 28.84 -31.21
CA THR A 659 -5.78 28.38 -29.98
C THR A 659 -5.74 26.85 -29.90
N ARG A 660 -6.87 26.19 -30.21
CA ARG A 660 -6.95 24.72 -30.22
C ARG A 660 -6.02 24.09 -31.24
N ARG A 661 -5.99 24.62 -32.47
CA ARG A 661 -5.10 24.15 -33.54
C ARG A 661 -3.63 24.35 -33.18
N LEU A 662 -3.24 25.54 -32.74
CA LEU A 662 -1.85 25.85 -32.37
C LEU A 662 -1.38 24.99 -31.20
N LEU A 663 -2.26 24.72 -30.23
CA LEU A 663 -1.94 23.82 -29.13
C LEU A 663 -1.66 22.40 -29.64
N ASP A 664 -2.49 21.86 -30.54
CA ASP A 664 -2.25 20.55 -31.16
C ASP A 664 -0.92 20.53 -31.95
N ASP A 665 -0.62 21.60 -32.68
CA ASP A 665 0.64 21.71 -33.42
C ASP A 665 1.86 21.71 -32.46
N VAL A 666 1.83 22.51 -31.40
CA VAL A 666 2.93 22.62 -30.42
C VAL A 666 3.14 21.31 -29.65
N VAL A 667 2.07 20.57 -29.32
CA VAL A 667 2.12 19.32 -28.54
C VAL A 667 2.45 18.10 -29.42
N PHE A 668 1.75 17.91 -30.54
CA PHE A 668 1.78 16.65 -31.30
C PHE A 668 2.55 16.74 -32.61
N ARG A 669 2.56 17.89 -33.29
CA ARG A 669 3.26 18.06 -34.58
C ARG A 669 4.72 18.45 -34.39
N PHE A 670 4.97 19.52 -33.62
CA PHE A 670 6.31 20.02 -33.33
C PHE A 670 6.94 19.36 -32.10
N ARG A 671 6.11 18.83 -31.18
CA ARG A 671 6.54 18.19 -29.92
C ARG A 671 7.49 19.08 -29.10
N LEU A 672 7.15 20.36 -28.98
CA LEU A 672 7.93 21.33 -28.19
C LEU A 672 7.67 21.21 -26.70
N VAL A 673 6.47 20.71 -26.34
CA VAL A 673 6.07 20.43 -24.95
C VAL A 673 5.44 19.05 -24.87
N HIS A 674 5.55 18.42 -23.70
CA HIS A 674 4.93 17.14 -23.42
C HIS A 674 3.44 17.28 -23.14
N HIS A 675 2.63 16.32 -23.61
CA HIS A 675 1.17 16.33 -23.43
C HIS A 675 0.78 16.27 -21.95
N GLU A 676 1.48 15.42 -21.20
CA GLU A 676 1.35 15.28 -19.75
C GLU A 676 1.62 16.61 -19.01
N HIS A 677 2.62 17.40 -19.43
CA HIS A 677 2.89 18.71 -18.82
C HIS A 677 1.81 19.75 -19.13
N VAL A 678 1.18 19.67 -20.31
CA VAL A 678 0.06 20.55 -20.69
C VAL A 678 -1.19 20.24 -19.87
N VAL A 679 -1.53 18.95 -19.70
CA VAL A 679 -2.67 18.52 -18.87
C VAL A 679 -2.45 18.95 -17.41
N TYR A 680 -1.24 18.73 -16.87
CA TYR A 680 -0.88 19.23 -15.55
C TYR A 680 -1.01 20.76 -15.45
N ALA A 681 -0.50 21.50 -16.43
CA ALA A 681 -0.56 22.97 -16.44
C ALA A 681 -2.01 23.52 -16.41
N LEU A 682 -2.92 22.87 -17.13
CA LEU A 682 -4.35 23.21 -17.12
C LEU A 682 -5.00 22.93 -15.75
N MET A 683 -4.52 21.89 -15.04
CA MET A 683 -5.12 21.36 -13.82
C MET A 683 -4.28 21.54 -12.55
N ARG A 684 -3.28 22.43 -12.52
CA ARG A 684 -2.29 22.53 -11.42
C ARG A 684 -2.83 22.93 -10.03
N GLY A 685 -4.11 23.29 -9.93
CA GLY A 685 -4.81 23.62 -8.67
C GLY A 685 -4.60 25.05 -8.14
N GLU A 686 -3.92 25.93 -8.88
CA GLU A 686 -3.72 27.33 -8.50
C GLU A 686 -4.91 28.23 -8.84
N HIS A 687 -5.58 27.93 -9.96
CA HIS A 687 -6.72 28.69 -10.47
C HIS A 687 -8.01 28.04 -10.02
N ASP A 688 -9.03 28.85 -9.70
CA ASP A 688 -10.36 28.31 -9.41
C ASP A 688 -11.02 27.89 -10.72
N LEU A 689 -11.14 26.58 -10.92
CA LEU A 689 -11.73 26.00 -12.12
C LEU A 689 -13.26 26.16 -12.15
N ARG A 690 -13.91 26.49 -11.01
CA ARG A 690 -15.36 26.73 -10.94
C ARG A 690 -15.70 28.06 -11.61
N GLY A 691 -15.77 28.04 -12.94
CA GLY A 691 -16.04 29.22 -13.77
C GLY A 691 -14.94 29.58 -14.77
N ASP A 692 -13.81 28.85 -14.78
CA ASP A 692 -12.77 29.01 -15.81
C ASP A 692 -13.11 28.16 -17.04
N ALA A 693 -14.07 28.66 -17.84
CA ALA A 693 -14.53 28.00 -19.06
C ALA A 693 -13.42 27.83 -20.11
N LEU A 694 -12.39 28.69 -20.10
CA LEU A 694 -11.25 28.60 -21.02
C LEU A 694 -10.37 27.40 -20.68
N ARG A 695 -9.95 27.24 -19.42
CA ARG A 695 -9.14 26.08 -19.00
C ARG A 695 -9.89 24.78 -19.11
N LEU A 696 -11.16 24.74 -18.71
CA LEU A 696 -12.00 23.55 -18.86
C LEU A 696 -12.23 23.21 -20.34
N GLY A 697 -12.43 24.21 -21.20
CA GLY A 697 -12.53 24.05 -22.63
C GLY A 697 -11.25 23.49 -23.27
N LEU A 698 -10.08 24.01 -22.89
CA LEU A 698 -8.79 23.48 -23.34
C LEU A 698 -8.51 22.08 -22.82
N THR A 699 -8.94 21.76 -21.60
CA THR A 699 -8.84 20.40 -21.05
C THR A 699 -9.71 19.44 -21.86
N ARG A 700 -10.97 19.82 -22.13
CA ARG A 700 -11.88 19.05 -22.99
C ARG A 700 -11.25 18.83 -24.37
N HIS A 701 -10.69 19.87 -24.98
CA HIS A 701 -10.00 19.75 -26.27
C HIS A 701 -8.84 18.76 -26.20
N THR A 702 -7.91 18.97 -25.28
CA THR A 702 -6.64 18.22 -25.21
C THR A 702 -6.83 16.74 -24.85
N LEU A 703 -7.90 16.39 -24.14
CA LEU A 703 -8.19 15.01 -23.74
C LEU A 703 -9.25 14.32 -24.61
N LEU A 704 -10.22 15.05 -25.18
CA LEU A 704 -11.40 14.43 -25.83
C LEU A 704 -11.57 14.83 -27.30
N GLU A 705 -11.27 16.08 -27.68
CA GLU A 705 -11.61 16.60 -29.02
C GLU A 705 -10.40 16.66 -29.97
N SER A 706 -9.17 16.67 -29.44
CA SER A 706 -7.94 16.72 -30.23
C SER A 706 -7.84 15.51 -31.17
N PRO A 707 -7.81 15.71 -32.49
CA PRO A 707 -7.74 14.61 -33.46
C PRO A 707 -6.43 13.82 -33.34
N ALA A 708 -5.32 14.51 -33.00
CA ALA A 708 -4.02 13.89 -32.82
C ALA A 708 -3.96 12.98 -31.59
N PHE A 709 -4.62 13.37 -30.50
CA PHE A 709 -4.73 12.52 -29.31
C PHE A 709 -5.73 11.39 -29.51
N ALA A 710 -6.90 11.68 -30.10
CA ALA A 710 -7.91 10.67 -30.42
C ALA A 710 -7.33 9.52 -31.25
N ALA A 711 -6.54 9.80 -32.29
CA ALA A 711 -5.89 8.78 -33.10
C ALA A 711 -4.95 7.86 -32.30
N ARG A 712 -4.26 8.40 -31.30
CA ARG A 712 -3.38 7.60 -30.42
C ARG A 712 -4.19 6.73 -29.46
N LEU A 713 -5.27 7.27 -28.93
CA LEU A 713 -6.17 6.54 -28.05
C LEU A 713 -6.92 5.43 -28.80
N ASP A 714 -7.36 5.67 -30.03
CA ASP A 714 -8.02 4.65 -30.85
C ASP A 714 -7.07 3.49 -31.20
N GLU A 715 -5.79 3.80 -31.47
CA GLU A 715 -4.77 2.76 -31.63
C GLU A 715 -4.52 1.99 -30.33
N TRP A 716 -4.54 2.66 -29.19
CA TRP A 716 -4.45 2.02 -27.88
C TRP A 716 -5.60 1.03 -27.65
N HIS A 717 -6.83 1.42 -28.00
CA HIS A 717 -7.99 0.53 -27.96
C HIS A 717 -7.83 -0.66 -28.90
N ARG A 718 -7.29 -0.44 -30.10
CA ARG A 718 -7.07 -1.49 -31.10
C ARG A 718 -6.05 -2.54 -30.63
N LEU A 719 -5.00 -2.13 -29.92
CA LEU A 719 -3.93 -3.00 -29.46
C LEU A 719 -4.30 -3.82 -28.21
N ASP A 720 -5.33 -3.41 -27.46
CA ASP A 720 -5.85 -4.07 -26.26
C ASP A 720 -4.76 -4.51 -25.27
N PHE A 721 -4.11 -3.52 -24.66
CA PHE A 721 -3.21 -3.75 -23.53
C PHE A 721 -4.00 -4.32 -22.34
N GLN A 722 -3.63 -5.52 -21.88
CA GLN A 722 -4.34 -6.20 -20.80
C GLN A 722 -3.97 -5.59 -19.43
N GLY A 723 -4.96 -5.46 -18.54
CA GLY A 723 -4.72 -4.99 -17.16
C GLY A 723 -3.97 -6.00 -16.29
N ARG A 724 -4.10 -7.29 -16.58
CA ARG A 724 -3.30 -8.36 -15.96
C ARG A 724 -1.97 -8.49 -16.69
N TYR A 725 -1.10 -7.50 -16.56
CA TYR A 725 0.16 -7.40 -17.30
C TYR A 725 1.10 -8.61 -17.11
N TRP A 726 0.98 -9.36 -16.01
CA TRP A 726 1.73 -10.61 -15.79
C TRP A 726 1.26 -11.77 -16.68
N ALA A 727 0.01 -11.73 -17.14
CA ALA A 727 -0.59 -12.70 -18.06
C ALA A 727 -0.51 -12.27 -19.54
N ASP A 728 -0.07 -11.03 -19.82
CA ASP A 728 0.10 -10.56 -21.20
C ASP A 728 1.42 -11.11 -21.77
N HIS A 729 1.30 -12.02 -22.75
CA HIS A 729 2.44 -12.60 -23.44
C HIS A 729 2.93 -11.74 -24.61
N GLY A 730 2.10 -10.80 -25.10
CA GLY A 730 2.34 -10.00 -26.30
C GLY A 730 2.52 -8.51 -26.04
N HIS A 731 2.90 -8.13 -24.81
CA HIS A 731 2.98 -6.71 -24.41
C HIS A 731 4.00 -5.93 -25.26
N TRP A 732 5.14 -6.55 -25.52
CA TRP A 732 6.23 -5.97 -26.30
C TRP A 732 5.83 -5.68 -27.74
N GLU A 733 5.18 -6.64 -28.41
CA GLU A 733 4.74 -6.53 -29.80
C GLU A 733 3.72 -5.42 -29.96
N LYS A 734 2.80 -5.28 -28.99
CA LYS A 734 1.84 -4.17 -28.94
C LYS A 734 2.55 -2.83 -28.75
N GLN A 735 3.53 -2.76 -27.84
CA GLN A 735 4.32 -1.56 -27.61
C GLN A 735 5.07 -1.12 -28.87
N GLN A 736 5.68 -2.06 -29.58
CA GLN A 736 6.35 -1.81 -30.86
C GLN A 736 5.40 -1.31 -31.93
N ALA A 737 4.24 -1.96 -32.10
CA ALA A 737 3.22 -1.52 -33.04
C ALA A 737 2.75 -0.09 -32.75
N TYR A 738 2.58 0.26 -31.47
CA TYR A 738 2.21 1.61 -31.05
C TYR A 738 3.31 2.64 -31.40
N LEU A 739 4.56 2.36 -31.03
CA LEU A 739 5.69 3.27 -31.26
C LEU A 739 6.05 3.42 -32.75
N ALA A 740 5.82 2.39 -33.57
CA ALA A 740 5.98 2.47 -35.02
C ALA A 740 5.01 3.48 -35.65
N ARG A 741 3.78 3.58 -35.12
CA ARG A 741 2.76 4.54 -35.57
C ARG A 741 2.95 5.92 -34.94
N PHE A 742 3.38 5.97 -33.68
CA PHE A 742 3.55 7.21 -32.92
C PHE A 742 4.93 7.28 -32.22
N PRO A 743 6.02 7.55 -32.96
CA PRO A 743 7.37 7.57 -32.41
C PRO A 743 7.57 8.69 -31.38
N ASP A 744 8.19 8.40 -30.26
CA ASP A 744 8.49 9.39 -29.21
C ASP A 744 9.83 10.12 -29.47
N TYR A 745 9.83 11.43 -29.21
CA TYR A 745 10.98 12.33 -29.40
C TYR A 745 11.21 13.11 -28.10
N PHE A 746 12.47 13.33 -27.73
CA PHE A 746 12.85 13.87 -26.40
C PHE A 746 13.74 15.13 -26.47
N GLU A 747 14.24 15.49 -27.65
CA GLU A 747 15.17 16.59 -27.90
C GLU A 747 14.65 17.55 -28.97
N TYR A 748 13.31 17.69 -29.05
CA TYR A 748 12.59 18.60 -29.95
C TYR A 748 12.89 18.37 -31.44
N GLU A 749 13.20 17.13 -31.81
CA GLU A 749 13.65 16.73 -33.14
C GLU A 749 12.52 16.24 -34.05
N ALA A 750 11.30 16.10 -33.54
CA ALA A 750 10.18 15.46 -34.24
C ALA A 750 9.93 16.01 -35.66
N HIS A 751 9.81 17.34 -35.77
CA HIS A 751 9.52 18.00 -37.05
C HIS A 751 10.66 17.84 -38.06
N LEU A 752 11.90 17.99 -37.60
CA LEU A 752 13.11 17.90 -38.43
C LEU A 752 13.35 16.46 -38.88
N ALA A 753 13.16 15.49 -37.99
CA ALA A 753 13.29 14.07 -38.28
C ALA A 753 12.24 13.60 -39.31
N GLN A 754 10.98 14.04 -39.17
CA GLN A 754 9.91 13.75 -40.13
C GLN A 754 10.16 14.39 -41.50
N ALA A 755 10.78 15.56 -41.53
CA ALA A 755 11.16 16.25 -42.77
C ALA A 755 12.45 15.70 -43.42
N GLY A 756 13.14 14.74 -42.79
CA GLY A 756 14.44 14.26 -43.24
C GLY A 756 15.55 15.31 -43.19
N ALA A 757 15.37 16.37 -42.39
CA ALA A 757 16.33 17.46 -42.27
C ALA A 757 17.50 17.07 -41.35
N PRO A 758 18.73 17.57 -41.61
CA PRO A 758 19.87 17.30 -40.73
C PRO A 758 19.64 17.90 -39.34
N LEU A 759 19.96 17.11 -38.31
CA LEU A 759 19.85 17.51 -36.90
C LEU A 759 21.18 18.09 -36.42
N ASP A 760 21.18 19.37 -36.06
CA ASP A 760 22.33 20.06 -35.50
C ASP A 760 21.94 20.84 -34.23
N PRO A 761 22.44 20.48 -33.03
CA PRO A 761 23.39 19.37 -32.73
C PRO A 761 22.78 17.97 -32.95
N PRO A 762 23.58 16.91 -33.18
CA PRO A 762 23.05 15.55 -33.30
C PRO A 762 22.32 15.12 -32.03
N PRO A 763 21.33 14.22 -32.12
CA PRO A 763 20.60 13.77 -30.95
C PRO A 763 21.50 12.96 -30.01
N ALA A 764 21.21 13.01 -28.71
CA ALA A 764 21.85 12.17 -27.72
C ALA A 764 21.62 10.67 -27.96
N LEU A 765 22.36 9.83 -27.23
CA LEU A 765 22.26 8.37 -27.31
C LEU A 765 20.80 7.90 -27.12
N ARG A 766 20.26 7.18 -28.09
CA ARG A 766 18.94 6.56 -27.95
C ARG A 766 18.98 5.43 -26.92
N LEU A 767 18.05 5.47 -25.97
CA LEU A 767 17.91 4.48 -24.90
C LEU A 767 16.75 3.50 -25.20
N PRO A 768 16.86 2.23 -24.77
CA PRO A 768 15.89 1.19 -25.11
C PRO A 768 14.55 1.37 -24.41
N VAL A 769 13.45 1.49 -25.15
CA VAL A 769 12.10 1.61 -24.57
C VAL A 769 11.44 0.23 -24.51
N TYR A 770 11.11 -0.27 -23.32
CA TYR A 770 10.45 -1.57 -23.14
C TYR A 770 8.96 -1.44 -22.83
N TYR A 771 8.60 -0.47 -21.98
CA TYR A 771 7.24 -0.31 -21.46
C TYR A 771 6.68 1.11 -21.62
N GLU A 772 7.53 2.13 -21.52
CA GLU A 772 7.07 3.52 -21.46
C GLU A 772 6.68 4.08 -22.83
N ASN A 773 5.64 4.90 -22.88
CA ASN A 773 5.28 5.73 -24.03
C ASN A 773 4.46 6.93 -23.52
N GLY A 774 4.03 7.82 -24.43
CA GLY A 774 3.21 8.99 -24.06
C GLY A 774 1.91 8.68 -23.30
N MET A 775 1.27 7.53 -23.54
CA MET A 775 0.06 7.13 -22.81
C MET A 775 0.38 6.67 -21.38
N VAL A 776 1.49 5.95 -21.20
CA VAL A 776 1.94 5.52 -19.87
C VAL A 776 2.34 6.72 -19.01
N ARG A 777 3.06 7.69 -19.57
CA ARG A 777 3.47 8.91 -18.85
C ARG A 777 2.30 9.85 -18.51
N LEU A 778 1.23 9.79 -19.30
CA LEU A 778 0.01 10.56 -19.04
C LEU A 778 -0.77 10.05 -17.82
N LEU A 779 -0.71 8.75 -17.53
CA LEU A 779 -1.49 8.11 -16.45
C LEU A 779 -1.34 8.77 -15.07
N PRO A 780 -0.13 8.97 -14.51
CA PRO A 780 0.01 9.59 -13.19
C PRO A 780 -0.45 11.06 -13.16
N VAL A 781 -0.40 11.76 -14.29
CA VAL A 781 -0.96 13.12 -14.40
C VAL A 781 -2.48 13.09 -14.47
N LEU A 782 -3.08 12.10 -15.13
CA LEU A 782 -4.53 11.89 -15.10
C LEU A 782 -5.01 11.58 -13.68
N GLU A 783 -4.29 10.77 -12.91
CA GLU A 783 -4.58 10.53 -11.49
C GLU A 783 -4.62 11.85 -10.69
N TYR A 784 -3.62 12.71 -10.87
CA TYR A 784 -3.61 14.04 -10.25
C TYR A 784 -4.80 14.91 -10.73
N ALA A 785 -5.10 14.87 -12.03
CA ALA A 785 -6.19 15.65 -12.64
C ALA A 785 -7.59 15.18 -12.20
N LEU A 786 -7.78 13.92 -11.79
CA LEU A 786 -9.06 13.42 -11.29
C LEU A 786 -9.58 14.25 -10.11
N GLY A 787 -8.73 14.49 -9.11
CA GLY A 787 -9.10 15.31 -7.94
C GLY A 787 -9.45 16.74 -8.34
N ARG A 788 -8.70 17.31 -9.28
CA ARG A 788 -8.92 18.67 -9.81
C ARG A 788 -10.24 18.80 -10.58
N MET A 789 -10.61 17.78 -11.36
CA MET A 789 -11.90 17.73 -12.06
C MET A 789 -13.08 17.52 -11.11
N ILE A 790 -12.90 16.76 -10.03
CA ILE A 790 -13.89 16.63 -8.95
C ILE A 790 -14.12 17.99 -8.28
N GLU A 791 -13.04 18.74 -8.00
CA GLU A 791 -13.08 20.07 -7.40
C GLU A 791 -13.69 21.14 -8.30
N ALA A 792 -13.51 21.03 -9.62
CA ALA A 792 -14.06 21.92 -10.64
C ALA A 792 -15.59 21.86 -10.77
N GLU A 793 -16.21 20.79 -10.24
CA GLU A 793 -17.65 20.55 -10.27
C GLU A 793 -18.30 20.39 -11.67
N ASP A 794 -17.50 20.23 -12.75
CA ASP A 794 -17.97 19.86 -14.10
C ASP A 794 -18.16 18.34 -14.23
N ARG A 795 -19.35 17.87 -13.87
CA ARG A 795 -19.74 16.45 -13.95
C ARG A 795 -19.66 15.88 -15.36
N ALA A 796 -19.98 16.69 -16.37
CA ALA A 796 -20.04 16.24 -17.76
C ALA A 796 -18.65 15.99 -18.31
N LEU A 797 -17.70 16.91 -18.06
CA LEU A 797 -16.30 16.72 -18.42
C LEU A 797 -15.69 15.51 -17.70
N LEU A 798 -15.85 15.44 -16.37
CA LEU A 798 -15.29 14.35 -15.57
C LEU A 798 -15.78 12.99 -16.06
N ARG A 799 -17.09 12.84 -16.28
CA ARG A 799 -17.68 11.61 -16.82
C ARG A 799 -17.11 11.25 -18.20
N ALA A 800 -17.08 12.21 -19.13
CA ALA A 800 -16.58 11.95 -20.47
C ALA A 800 -15.09 11.54 -20.49
N VAL A 801 -14.28 12.12 -19.59
CA VAL A 801 -12.88 11.72 -19.43
C VAL A 801 -12.77 10.31 -18.83
N LEU A 802 -13.53 9.99 -17.78
CA LEU A 802 -13.53 8.65 -17.18
C LEU A 802 -13.96 7.57 -18.17
N ASP A 803 -15.06 7.80 -18.90
CA ASP A 803 -15.60 6.85 -19.87
C ASP A 803 -14.61 6.59 -21.03
N ARG A 804 -13.92 7.63 -21.50
CA ARG A 804 -13.01 7.53 -22.67
C ARG A 804 -11.58 7.14 -22.31
N MET A 805 -11.08 7.56 -21.14
CA MET A 805 -9.70 7.29 -20.68
C MET A 805 -9.59 6.10 -19.73
N GLY A 806 -10.70 5.49 -19.32
CA GLY A 806 -10.72 4.33 -18.41
C GLY A 806 -9.79 3.19 -18.83
N ILE A 807 -9.59 2.98 -20.13
CA ILE A 807 -8.67 1.95 -20.64
C ILE A 807 -7.21 2.18 -20.23
N LEU A 808 -6.78 3.43 -20.00
CA LEU A 808 -5.41 3.75 -19.59
C LEU A 808 -5.16 3.34 -18.13
N TYR A 809 -6.18 3.44 -17.28
CA TYR A 809 -6.10 3.02 -15.88
C TYR A 809 -5.96 1.51 -15.70
N ARG A 810 -6.15 0.70 -16.75
CA ARG A 810 -5.81 -0.74 -16.71
C ARG A 810 -4.32 -0.99 -16.43
N LEU A 811 -3.45 -0.05 -16.78
CA LEU A 811 -2.01 -0.12 -16.47
C LEU A 811 -1.68 0.30 -15.03
N HIS A 812 -2.65 0.85 -14.30
CA HIS A 812 -2.45 1.29 -12.95
C HIS A 812 -2.16 0.09 -12.05
N GLN A 813 -1.07 0.12 -11.28
CA GLN A 813 -0.64 -1.03 -10.48
C GLN A 813 -1.34 -1.12 -9.11
N VAL A 814 -1.88 0.00 -8.61
CA VAL A 814 -2.57 0.10 -7.31
C VAL A 814 -3.97 0.76 -7.38
N PRO A 815 -4.84 0.37 -8.34
CA PRO A 815 -6.08 1.07 -8.65
C PRO A 815 -7.09 1.08 -7.50
N LEU A 816 -7.18 -0.01 -6.72
CA LEU A 816 -8.13 -0.12 -5.62
C LEU A 816 -7.80 0.90 -4.53
N THR A 817 -6.51 1.05 -4.21
CA THR A 817 -6.04 2.03 -3.22
C THR A 817 -6.19 3.45 -3.73
N THR A 818 -5.89 3.72 -5.00
CA THR A 818 -6.10 5.06 -5.58
C THR A 818 -7.57 5.44 -5.54
N LEU A 819 -8.49 4.54 -5.90
CA LEU A 819 -9.92 4.79 -5.77
C LEU A 819 -10.34 5.02 -4.32
N MET A 820 -9.88 4.17 -3.38
CA MET A 820 -10.14 4.34 -1.95
C MET A 820 -9.70 5.73 -1.48
N ASN A 821 -8.49 6.16 -1.85
CA ASN A 821 -7.94 7.46 -1.49
C ASN A 821 -8.75 8.62 -2.10
N THR A 822 -9.13 8.53 -3.38
CA THR A 822 -9.96 9.53 -4.04
C THR A 822 -11.32 9.64 -3.37
N LEU A 823 -11.99 8.51 -3.11
CA LEU A 823 -13.27 8.51 -2.41
C LEU A 823 -13.13 9.05 -0.99
N PHE A 824 -12.08 8.67 -0.25
CA PHE A 824 -11.85 9.13 1.12
C PHE A 824 -11.67 10.65 1.19
N VAL A 825 -10.90 11.24 0.28
CA VAL A 825 -10.63 12.68 0.29
C VAL A 825 -11.84 13.50 -0.20
N TYR A 826 -12.61 12.97 -1.13
CA TYR A 826 -13.67 13.71 -1.83
C TYR A 826 -15.10 13.20 -1.55
N PHE A 827 -15.33 12.38 -0.51
CA PHE A 827 -16.65 11.78 -0.23
C PHE A 827 -17.79 12.79 -0.01
N ASP A 828 -17.48 14.06 0.28
CA ASP A 828 -18.42 15.17 0.43
C ASP A 828 -18.58 16.03 -0.84
N ALA A 829 -17.88 15.70 -1.92
CA ALA A 829 -17.87 16.45 -3.16
C ALA A 829 -19.22 16.27 -3.92
N PRO A 830 -19.88 17.37 -4.34
CA PRO A 830 -21.16 17.30 -5.05
C PRO A 830 -21.14 16.51 -6.36
N THR A 831 -19.97 16.39 -6.97
CA THR A 831 -19.73 15.61 -8.19
C THR A 831 -19.89 14.11 -7.97
N LEU A 832 -19.54 13.61 -6.79
CA LEU A 832 -19.65 12.20 -6.45
C LEU A 832 -21.07 11.82 -6.00
N HIS A 833 -21.98 12.77 -5.83
CA HIS A 833 -23.41 12.45 -5.62
C HIS A 833 -24.15 12.10 -6.93
N ASP A 834 -23.49 12.20 -8.07
CA ASP A 834 -24.04 11.78 -9.37
C ASP A 834 -23.73 10.29 -9.61
N PRO A 835 -24.76 9.41 -9.65
CA PRO A 835 -24.57 7.97 -9.86
C PRO A 835 -23.81 7.64 -11.15
N ALA A 836 -23.96 8.44 -12.20
CA ALA A 836 -23.27 8.22 -13.46
C ALA A 836 -21.77 8.50 -13.33
N VAL A 837 -21.38 9.57 -12.62
CA VAL A 837 -19.98 9.90 -12.37
C VAL A 837 -19.33 8.82 -11.52
N VAL A 838 -19.96 8.42 -10.41
CA VAL A 838 -19.41 7.38 -9.51
C VAL A 838 -19.29 6.04 -10.21
N ARG A 839 -20.27 5.66 -11.04
CA ARG A 839 -20.20 4.44 -11.86
C ARG A 839 -19.00 4.49 -12.80
N SER A 840 -18.84 5.60 -13.52
CA SER A 840 -17.73 5.80 -14.47
C SER A 840 -16.38 5.80 -13.76
N LEU A 841 -16.29 6.39 -12.56
CA LEU A 841 -15.09 6.40 -11.73
C LEU A 841 -14.69 4.97 -11.30
N ASN A 842 -15.66 4.19 -10.82
CA ASN A 842 -15.44 2.79 -10.45
C ASN A 842 -15.03 1.94 -11.66
N LEU A 843 -15.72 2.09 -12.81
CA LEU A 843 -15.40 1.35 -14.03
C LEU A 843 -14.04 1.71 -14.62
N ALA A 844 -13.65 2.98 -14.54
CA ALA A 844 -12.36 3.44 -15.06
C ALA A 844 -11.20 2.88 -14.22
N LEU A 845 -11.31 2.92 -12.89
CA LEU A 845 -10.21 2.53 -12.01
C LEU A 845 -10.18 1.02 -11.71
N LEU A 846 -11.33 0.37 -11.52
CA LEU A 846 -11.39 -1.01 -11.06
C LEU A 846 -11.48 -2.02 -12.21
N ASP A 847 -10.70 -3.09 -12.11
CA ASP A 847 -10.95 -4.33 -12.83
C ASP A 847 -11.74 -5.28 -11.91
N ILE A 848 -13.07 -5.28 -12.04
CA ILE A 848 -13.97 -6.11 -11.23
C ILE A 848 -13.57 -7.60 -11.28
N SER A 849 -12.84 -8.08 -12.28
CA SER A 849 -12.37 -9.47 -12.30
C SER A 849 -11.29 -9.79 -11.24
N GLN A 850 -10.66 -8.76 -10.68
CA GLN A 850 -9.54 -8.88 -9.73
C GLN A 850 -9.95 -8.67 -8.26
N GLN A 851 -11.17 -8.18 -7.99
CA GLN A 851 -11.70 -7.96 -6.65
C GLN A 851 -12.98 -8.77 -6.39
N SER A 852 -13.32 -8.92 -5.11
CA SER A 852 -14.48 -9.69 -4.64
C SER A 852 -15.52 -8.79 -3.93
N PHE A 853 -16.18 -7.91 -4.70
CA PHE A 853 -17.26 -7.06 -4.20
C PHE A 853 -18.59 -7.81 -4.00
N THR A 854 -19.58 -7.17 -3.37
CA THR A 854 -20.93 -7.75 -3.29
C THR A 854 -21.58 -7.82 -4.66
N PRO A 855 -22.46 -8.81 -4.91
CA PRO A 855 -23.17 -8.94 -6.19
C PRO A 855 -23.93 -7.68 -6.59
N GLU A 856 -24.47 -6.95 -5.62
CA GLU A 856 -25.21 -5.72 -5.86
C GLU A 856 -24.32 -4.57 -6.31
N PHE A 857 -23.16 -4.39 -5.67
CA PHE A 857 -22.16 -3.42 -6.10
C PHE A 857 -21.67 -3.74 -7.51
N GLU A 858 -21.34 -5.00 -7.80
CA GLU A 858 -20.91 -5.41 -9.15
C GLU A 858 -21.98 -5.12 -10.21
N ARG A 859 -23.27 -5.35 -9.90
CA ARG A 859 -24.37 -5.02 -10.81
C ARG A 859 -24.50 -3.52 -11.04
N PHE A 860 -24.35 -2.69 -10.02
CA PHE A 860 -24.36 -1.23 -10.18
C PHE A 860 -23.20 -0.75 -11.05
N VAL A 861 -21.98 -1.18 -10.76
CA VAL A 861 -20.80 -0.75 -11.53
C VAL A 861 -20.93 -1.19 -12.99
N ARG A 862 -21.47 -2.39 -13.27
CA ARG A 862 -21.74 -2.87 -14.64
C ARG A 862 -22.96 -2.23 -15.32
N GLY A 863 -23.67 -1.31 -14.65
CA GLY A 863 -24.83 -0.62 -15.21
C GLY A 863 -26.13 -1.44 -15.21
N GLY A 864 -26.18 -2.55 -14.48
CA GLY A 864 -27.39 -3.38 -14.30
C GLY A 864 -28.29 -2.95 -13.13
N LEU A 865 -27.93 -1.88 -12.41
CA LEU A 865 -28.73 -1.19 -11.41
C LEU A 865 -28.50 0.32 -11.56
N ASP A 866 -29.58 1.10 -11.55
CA ASP A 866 -29.49 2.56 -11.65
C ASP A 866 -28.91 3.20 -10.38
N ASP A 867 -29.18 2.57 -9.22
CA ASP A 867 -28.66 3.01 -7.92
C ASP A 867 -28.38 1.80 -7.00
N VAL A 868 -27.32 1.91 -6.19
CA VAL A 868 -27.09 1.07 -5.00
C VAL A 868 -28.04 1.50 -3.86
N GLY A 869 -28.66 2.68 -4.03
CA GLY A 869 -29.69 3.38 -3.24
C GLY A 869 -30.77 2.54 -2.57
N ASP A 870 -31.26 1.52 -3.27
CA ASP A 870 -32.38 0.70 -2.79
C ASP A 870 -31.95 -0.43 -1.85
N ILE A 871 -30.65 -0.55 -1.56
CA ILE A 871 -30.11 -1.71 -0.85
C ILE A 871 -29.83 -1.32 0.61
N GLY A 872 -30.86 -1.50 1.44
CA GLY A 872 -30.86 -1.17 2.87
C GLY A 872 -29.90 -2.00 3.74
N ALA A 873 -30.21 -2.11 5.04
CA ALA A 873 -29.43 -2.78 6.09
C ALA A 873 -28.69 -4.08 5.68
N ALA A 874 -29.33 -4.92 4.86
CA ALA A 874 -28.80 -6.20 4.44
C ALA A 874 -27.52 -6.09 3.58
N TYR A 875 -27.36 -5.01 2.80
CA TYR A 875 -26.16 -4.75 2.01
C TYR A 875 -24.96 -4.43 2.90
N VAL A 876 -25.12 -3.45 3.79
CA VAL A 876 -24.09 -3.05 4.75
C VAL A 876 -23.70 -4.24 5.63
N CYS A 877 -24.66 -5.06 6.05
CA CYS A 877 -24.36 -6.33 6.71
C CYS A 877 -23.45 -7.21 5.84
N ARG A 878 -23.83 -7.55 4.61
CA ARG A 878 -23.03 -8.42 3.72
C ARG A 878 -21.61 -7.89 3.47
N ALA A 879 -21.46 -6.59 3.28
CA ALA A 879 -20.16 -5.95 3.15
C ALA A 879 -19.30 -6.17 4.40
N MET A 880 -19.90 -6.02 5.59
CA MET A 880 -19.22 -6.28 6.87
C MET A 880 -18.94 -7.75 7.15
N GLU A 881 -19.82 -8.65 6.71
CA GLU A 881 -19.58 -10.09 6.80
C GLU A 881 -18.30 -10.47 6.04
N ARG A 882 -17.88 -9.73 5.01
CA ARG A 882 -16.62 -9.98 4.30
C ARG A 882 -15.42 -9.82 5.23
N ILE A 883 -15.35 -8.73 6.00
CA ILE A 883 -14.27 -8.48 6.97
C ILE A 883 -14.31 -9.54 8.07
N ALA A 884 -15.49 -9.80 8.64
CA ALA A 884 -15.66 -10.78 9.70
C ALA A 884 -15.30 -12.20 9.23
N ARG A 885 -15.63 -12.56 7.98
CA ARG A 885 -15.22 -13.83 7.36
C ARG A 885 -13.73 -13.85 7.09
N ALA A 886 -13.12 -12.77 6.63
CA ALA A 886 -11.67 -12.74 6.39
C ALA A 886 -10.86 -12.89 7.68
N THR A 887 -11.36 -12.38 8.82
CA THR A 887 -10.71 -12.53 10.13
C THR A 887 -11.00 -13.87 10.80
N THR A 888 -12.09 -14.56 10.45
CA THR A 888 -12.49 -15.85 11.07
C THR A 888 -12.26 -17.07 10.21
N ARG A 889 -12.27 -16.95 8.87
CA ARG A 889 -11.91 -18.03 7.96
C ARG A 889 -10.41 -18.21 8.01
N HIS A 890 -9.98 -19.25 8.72
CA HIS A 890 -8.69 -19.88 8.44
C HIS A 890 -8.74 -20.39 7.00
N LEU A 891 -7.94 -19.77 6.11
CA LEU A 891 -7.57 -20.24 4.76
C LEU A 891 -8.70 -20.99 4.05
N GLY A 892 -9.56 -20.30 3.31
CA GLY A 892 -10.69 -20.92 2.60
C GLY A 892 -10.70 -20.60 1.12
N ARG A 893 -11.46 -21.37 0.33
CA ARG A 893 -11.65 -21.12 -1.11
C ARG A 893 -12.14 -19.68 -1.32
N PRO A 894 -11.57 -18.91 -2.27
CA PRO A 894 -12.08 -17.60 -2.60
C PRO A 894 -13.55 -17.69 -3.03
N ASP A 895 -14.37 -16.74 -2.55
CA ASP A 895 -15.81 -16.71 -2.86
C ASP A 895 -16.07 -16.50 -4.37
N LYS A 896 -15.07 -15.98 -5.09
CA LYS A 896 -15.12 -15.69 -6.53
C LYS A 896 -14.07 -16.48 -7.32
N PRO A 897 -14.48 -17.25 -8.34
CA PRO A 897 -13.53 -17.94 -9.22
C PRO A 897 -12.82 -16.96 -10.17
N GLY A 898 -11.56 -17.25 -10.53
CA GLY A 898 -10.80 -16.47 -11.52
C GLY A 898 -10.12 -15.20 -10.98
N LEU A 899 -10.10 -15.03 -9.65
CA LEU A 899 -9.24 -14.03 -9.01
C LEU A 899 -7.76 -14.31 -9.32
N PRO A 900 -6.92 -13.26 -9.45
CA PRO A 900 -5.47 -13.43 -9.55
C PRO A 900 -4.90 -14.22 -8.37
N GLU A 901 -3.76 -14.85 -8.61
CA GLU A 901 -2.95 -15.48 -7.58
C GLU A 901 -2.54 -14.44 -6.52
N ILE A 902 -2.46 -14.81 -5.24
CA ILE A 902 -2.30 -13.89 -4.09
C ILE A 902 -1.17 -12.87 -4.30
N HIS A 903 -0.03 -13.30 -4.83
CA HIS A 903 1.15 -12.46 -5.02
C HIS A 903 1.05 -11.49 -6.22
N TYR A 904 0.10 -11.72 -7.13
CA TYR A 904 -0.27 -10.79 -8.21
C TYR A 904 -1.53 -9.96 -7.90
N ARG A 905 -2.10 -10.07 -6.69
CA ARG A 905 -3.13 -9.13 -6.23
C ARG A 905 -2.50 -7.80 -5.85
N GLU A 906 -3.28 -6.72 -5.90
CA GLU A 906 -2.82 -5.42 -5.38
C GLU A 906 -2.44 -5.50 -3.91
N ILE A 907 -3.28 -6.18 -3.12
CA ILE A 907 -3.11 -6.37 -1.69
C ILE A 907 -3.02 -7.89 -1.46
N PRO A 908 -1.83 -8.44 -1.18
CA PRO A 908 -1.66 -9.89 -0.95
C PRO A 908 -2.33 -10.36 0.34
N ASN A 909 -2.37 -9.50 1.37
CA ASN A 909 -3.02 -9.83 2.64
C ASN A 909 -4.56 -9.86 2.46
N PRO A 910 -5.23 -11.02 2.65
CA PRO A 910 -6.66 -11.16 2.41
C PRO A 910 -7.54 -10.34 3.36
N ILE A 911 -7.09 -10.09 4.59
CA ILE A 911 -7.83 -9.27 5.57
C ILE A 911 -7.79 -7.80 5.13
N LEU A 912 -6.61 -7.31 4.76
CA LEU A 912 -6.45 -5.95 4.29
C LEU A 912 -7.17 -5.73 2.96
N LEU A 913 -7.14 -6.72 2.05
CA LEU A 913 -7.90 -6.68 0.80
C LEU A 913 -9.40 -6.57 1.06
N ALA A 914 -9.95 -7.45 1.90
CA ALA A 914 -11.37 -7.43 2.26
C ALA A 914 -11.79 -6.10 2.91
N LEU A 915 -10.93 -5.54 3.76
CA LEU A 915 -11.13 -4.23 4.38
C LEU A 915 -11.18 -3.12 3.33
N THR A 916 -10.18 -3.03 2.45
CA THR A 916 -10.12 -2.00 1.40
C THR A 916 -11.30 -2.10 0.43
N GLU A 917 -11.66 -3.32 -0.01
CA GLU A 917 -12.84 -3.54 -0.85
C GLU A 917 -14.13 -3.06 -0.17
N THR A 918 -14.27 -3.35 1.13
CA THR A 918 -15.43 -2.92 1.93
C THR A 918 -15.47 -1.39 2.08
N VAL A 919 -14.32 -0.75 2.29
CA VAL A 919 -14.23 0.71 2.40
C VAL A 919 -14.65 1.39 1.11
N VAL A 920 -14.14 0.93 -0.05
CA VAL A 920 -14.53 1.47 -1.36
C VAL A 920 -16.04 1.31 -1.60
N GLU A 921 -16.58 0.15 -1.26
CA GLU A 921 -17.99 -0.18 -1.42
C GLU A 921 -18.90 0.71 -0.54
N LEU A 922 -18.51 0.95 0.72
CA LEU A 922 -19.25 1.79 1.67
C LEU A 922 -19.11 3.29 1.37
N LEU A 923 -17.94 3.75 0.93
CA LEU A 923 -17.76 5.15 0.51
C LEU A 923 -18.54 5.44 -0.78
N THR A 924 -18.57 4.51 -1.72
CA THR A 924 -19.42 4.62 -2.92
C THR A 924 -20.90 4.67 -2.51
N TRP A 925 -21.33 3.76 -1.63
CA TRP A 925 -22.69 3.76 -1.10
C TRP A 925 -23.04 5.09 -0.44
N TRP A 926 -22.13 5.65 0.37
CA TRP A 926 -22.29 6.95 1.01
C TRP A 926 -22.50 8.08 0.00
N CYS A 927 -21.64 8.13 -1.02
CA CYS A 927 -21.71 9.13 -2.08
C CYS A 927 -23.09 9.11 -2.78
N LEU A 928 -23.73 7.95 -2.92
CA LEU A 928 -25.04 7.83 -3.55
C LEU A 928 -26.22 8.18 -2.63
N HIS A 929 -26.14 7.86 -1.33
CA HIS A 929 -27.29 7.98 -0.40
C HIS A 929 -27.40 9.31 0.34
N CYS A 930 -26.32 10.11 0.37
CA CYS A 930 -26.36 11.36 1.11
C CYS A 930 -27.25 12.41 0.45
N ALA A 931 -28.31 12.81 1.16
CA ALA A 931 -29.18 13.89 0.73
C ALA A 931 -28.36 15.16 0.43
N PRO A 932 -28.62 15.87 -0.70
CA PRO A 932 -27.94 17.11 -1.05
C PRO A 932 -28.01 18.18 0.06
N ALA A 933 -29.03 18.15 0.92
CA ALA A 933 -29.18 19.02 2.08
C ALA A 933 -28.21 18.69 3.24
N SER A 934 -27.84 17.41 3.42
CA SER A 934 -26.80 16.99 4.37
C SER A 934 -25.41 17.34 3.84
N ALA A 935 -25.19 17.20 2.53
CA ALA A 935 -23.99 17.70 1.85
C ALA A 935 -23.90 19.23 1.86
N ALA A 936 -25.02 19.95 1.73
CA ALA A 936 -25.09 21.41 1.84
C ALA A 936 -24.68 21.94 3.21
N ARG A 937 -24.86 21.15 4.28
CA ARG A 937 -24.41 21.47 5.65
C ARG A 937 -22.90 21.30 5.86
N LEU A 938 -22.17 20.76 4.87
CA LEU A 938 -20.71 20.69 4.76
C LEU A 938 -20.14 21.79 3.82
N ARG A 939 -21.00 22.64 3.23
CA ARG A 939 -20.64 23.69 2.25
C ARG A 939 -20.38 25.06 2.87
N ALA A 940 -20.09 25.17 4.17
CA ALA A 940 -19.77 26.50 4.70
C ALA A 940 -18.53 27.03 3.95
N PRO A 941 -18.53 28.32 3.54
CA PRO A 941 -17.34 28.92 2.94
C PRO A 941 -16.16 28.74 3.90
N PRO A 942 -14.91 28.65 3.39
CA PRO A 942 -13.74 28.51 4.25
C PRO A 942 -13.78 29.63 5.30
N PRO A 943 -13.84 29.29 6.59
CA PRO A 943 -13.92 30.28 7.64
C PRO A 943 -12.66 31.16 7.58
N ALA A 944 -12.86 32.47 7.61
CA ALA A 944 -11.78 33.46 7.45
C ALA A 944 -10.82 33.48 8.66
N THR A 945 -11.21 32.91 9.80
CA THR A 945 -10.43 32.88 11.03
C THR A 945 -10.39 31.49 11.68
N GLU A 946 -9.35 31.24 12.47
CA GLU A 946 -9.15 29.99 13.21
C GLU A 946 -10.27 29.70 14.25
N ALA A 947 -10.90 30.76 14.77
CA ALA A 947 -12.02 30.66 15.70
C ALA A 947 -13.30 30.18 15.02
N ASP A 948 -13.60 30.70 13.82
CA ASP A 948 -14.77 30.32 13.02
C ASP A 948 -14.66 28.86 12.55
N PHE A 949 -13.44 28.40 12.22
CA PHE A 949 -13.18 26.99 11.87
C PHE A 949 -13.38 26.04 13.06
N CYS A 950 -12.86 26.38 14.23
CA CYS A 950 -13.11 25.59 15.46
C CYS A 950 -14.60 25.47 15.77
N ALA A 951 -15.38 26.53 15.50
CA ALA A 951 -16.83 26.50 15.67
C ALA A 951 -17.52 25.61 14.62
N GLU A 952 -17.10 25.68 13.35
CA GLU A 952 -17.61 24.81 12.29
C GLU A 952 -17.28 23.34 12.52
N GLU A 953 -16.07 23.03 12.98
CA GLU A 953 -15.63 21.67 13.26
C GLU A 953 -16.37 21.08 14.46
N ARG A 954 -16.60 21.87 15.53
CA ARG A 954 -17.50 21.50 16.63
C ARG A 954 -18.93 21.26 16.13
N ALA A 955 -19.42 22.10 15.21
CA ALA A 955 -20.73 21.92 14.61
C ALA A 955 -20.79 20.67 13.70
N ARG A 956 -19.73 20.36 12.95
CA ARG A 956 -19.59 19.15 12.13
C ARG A 956 -19.61 17.90 13.01
N ARG A 957 -18.84 17.90 14.10
CA ARG A 957 -18.85 16.83 15.12
C ARG A 957 -20.25 16.67 15.73
N ALA A 958 -20.91 17.74 16.12
CA ALA A 958 -22.27 17.68 16.68
C ALA A 958 -23.30 17.10 15.69
N ARG A 959 -23.11 17.30 14.38
CA ARG A 959 -23.97 16.77 13.31
C ARG A 959 -23.68 15.30 12.97
N ALA A 960 -22.53 14.74 13.36
CA ALA A 960 -22.11 13.38 13.03
C ALA A 960 -23.07 12.30 13.59
N ALA A 961 -23.68 12.56 14.76
CA ALA A 961 -24.62 11.64 15.41
C ALA A 961 -25.88 11.29 14.57
N ASP A 962 -26.22 12.10 13.57
CA ASP A 962 -27.39 11.89 12.69
C ASP A 962 -27.08 11.11 11.40
N TRP A 963 -25.85 10.61 11.25
CA TRP A 963 -25.40 10.08 9.96
C TRP A 963 -25.98 8.68 9.67
N PRO A 964 -26.53 8.45 8.46
CA PRO A 964 -27.26 7.23 8.14
C PRO A 964 -26.47 5.94 8.35
N LEU A 965 -25.19 5.92 7.97
CA LEU A 965 -24.35 4.72 8.04
C LEU A 965 -24.13 4.27 9.49
N ALA A 966 -23.64 5.16 10.35
CA ALA A 966 -23.40 4.83 11.75
C ALA A 966 -24.69 4.54 12.50
N ARG A 967 -25.77 5.28 12.24
CA ARG A 967 -27.08 5.01 12.85
C ARG A 967 -27.57 3.61 12.48
N LEU A 968 -27.59 3.30 11.17
CA LEU A 968 -27.98 1.99 10.65
C LEU A 968 -27.12 0.88 11.26
N TRP A 969 -25.80 1.09 11.32
CA TRP A 969 -24.87 0.09 11.83
C TRP A 969 -25.03 -0.16 13.32
N VAL A 970 -25.11 0.90 14.13
CA VAL A 970 -25.31 0.73 15.57
C VAL A 970 -26.70 0.14 15.84
N GLU A 971 -27.74 0.51 15.09
CA GLU A 971 -29.04 -0.17 15.17
C GLU A 971 -28.93 -1.67 14.85
N LEU A 972 -28.15 -2.07 13.85
CA LEU A 972 -27.93 -3.49 13.52
C LEU A 972 -27.13 -4.24 14.60
N ALA A 973 -26.08 -3.61 15.13
CA ALA A 973 -25.27 -4.19 16.20
C ALA A 973 -26.09 -4.38 17.49
N MET A 974 -26.98 -3.43 17.80
CA MET A 974 -27.66 -3.32 19.09
C MET A 974 -29.06 -3.93 19.09
N ASP A 975 -29.77 -3.96 17.95
CA ASP A 975 -31.12 -4.51 17.82
C ASP A 975 -31.10 -5.89 17.13
N PRO A 976 -31.30 -6.99 17.88
CA PRO A 976 -31.35 -8.33 17.31
C PRO A 976 -32.53 -8.56 16.35
N ALA A 977 -33.61 -7.77 16.43
CA ALA A 977 -34.77 -7.91 15.54
C ALA A 977 -34.50 -7.43 14.11
N ARG A 978 -33.48 -6.61 13.92
CA ARG A 978 -33.10 -6.05 12.61
C ARG A 978 -32.02 -6.85 11.87
N ARG A 979 -31.44 -7.87 12.52
CA ARG A 979 -30.42 -8.73 11.90
C ARG A 979 -31.05 -9.79 11.02
N VAL A 980 -30.41 -10.08 9.89
CA VAL A 980 -30.83 -11.15 8.97
C VAL A 980 -30.40 -12.50 9.57
N GLY A 981 -31.35 -13.29 10.08
CA GLY A 981 -31.13 -14.64 10.64
C GLY A 981 -31.50 -14.78 12.14
N ARG A 982 -31.51 -16.02 12.67
CA ARG A 982 -31.87 -16.34 14.08
C ARG A 982 -30.78 -15.97 15.12
N VAL A 983 -29.90 -15.02 14.85
CA VAL A 983 -28.73 -14.72 15.71
C VAL A 983 -29.03 -13.56 16.66
N THR A 984 -29.16 -13.85 17.96
CA THR A 984 -29.55 -12.87 18.99
C THR A 984 -28.38 -11.98 19.47
N CYS A 985 -27.12 -12.36 19.30
CA CYS A 985 -25.93 -11.59 19.75
C CYS A 985 -24.85 -11.54 18.63
N PRO A 986 -24.22 -10.38 18.32
CA PRO A 986 -23.21 -10.31 17.27
C PRO A 986 -21.96 -11.11 17.67
N GLY A 987 -21.28 -11.72 16.71
CA GLY A 987 -20.00 -12.40 16.98
C GLY A 987 -18.90 -11.40 17.35
N SER A 988 -17.96 -11.78 18.21
CA SER A 988 -16.81 -10.93 18.59
C SER A 988 -16.00 -10.47 17.37
N ALA A 989 -15.88 -11.31 16.34
CA ALA A 989 -15.24 -10.95 15.06
C ALA A 989 -15.96 -9.81 14.31
N TYR A 990 -17.29 -9.69 14.43
CA TYR A 990 -18.02 -8.57 13.83
C TYR A 990 -17.75 -7.25 14.56
N LEU A 991 -17.70 -7.29 15.89
CA LEU A 991 -17.36 -6.12 16.70
C LEU A 991 -15.92 -5.67 16.43
N HIS A 992 -14.99 -6.63 16.40
CA HIS A 992 -13.59 -6.41 16.04
C HIS A 992 -13.43 -5.81 14.64
N GLY A 993 -14.05 -6.43 13.62
CA GLY A 993 -14.04 -5.93 12.25
C GLY A 993 -14.67 -4.55 12.11
N THR A 994 -15.66 -4.21 12.94
CA THR A 994 -16.21 -2.85 13.03
C THR A 994 -15.19 -1.87 13.54
N GLY A 995 -14.46 -2.19 14.61
CA GLY A 995 -13.43 -1.32 15.16
C GLY A 995 -12.34 -1.00 14.13
N VAL A 996 -11.92 -2.01 13.36
CA VAL A 996 -10.96 -1.81 12.26
C VAL A 996 -11.57 -0.93 11.17
N LEU A 997 -12.78 -1.22 10.69
CA LEU A 997 -13.42 -0.44 9.63
C LEU A 997 -13.65 1.02 10.04
N ALA A 998 -14.12 1.27 11.26
CA ALA A 998 -14.46 2.59 11.75
C ALA A 998 -13.28 3.57 11.70
N ASN A 999 -12.06 3.06 11.82
CA ASN A 999 -10.82 3.84 11.82
C ASN A 999 -10.11 3.88 10.45
N VAL A 1000 -10.67 3.24 9.43
CA VAL A 1000 -10.20 3.34 8.03
C VAL A 1000 -11.16 4.16 7.16
N LEU A 1001 -12.41 4.30 7.59
CA LEU A 1001 -13.34 5.29 7.04
C LEU A 1001 -13.06 6.69 7.62
N PRO A 1002 -13.46 7.76 6.92
CA PRO A 1002 -13.54 9.10 7.51
C PRO A 1002 -14.24 9.06 8.88
N ASP A 1003 -13.58 9.63 9.89
CA ASP A 1003 -14.00 9.60 11.29
C ASP A 1003 -15.48 9.99 11.48
N GLU A 1004 -15.98 10.93 10.68
CA GLU A 1004 -17.37 11.42 10.74
C GLU A 1004 -18.41 10.38 10.30
N LEU A 1005 -18.04 9.41 9.47
CA LEU A 1005 -18.96 8.42 8.93
C LEU A 1005 -19.31 7.33 9.92
N LEU A 1006 -18.37 6.94 10.79
CA LEU A 1006 -18.54 5.77 11.64
C LEU A 1006 -17.94 5.89 13.05
N ALA A 1007 -16.67 6.27 13.20
CA ALA A 1007 -16.02 6.33 14.51
C ALA A 1007 -16.64 7.39 15.44
N LEU A 1008 -16.73 8.65 15.00
CA LEU A 1008 -17.26 9.75 15.82
C LEU A 1008 -18.72 9.53 16.26
N PRO A 1009 -19.66 9.14 15.38
CA PRO A 1009 -21.03 8.88 15.82
C PRO A 1009 -21.11 7.72 16.83
N ILE A 1010 -20.29 6.67 16.66
CA ILE A 1010 -20.24 5.57 17.63
C ILE A 1010 -19.75 6.09 18.99
N VAL A 1011 -18.68 6.88 19.05
CA VAL A 1011 -18.15 7.45 20.30
C VAL A 1011 -19.16 8.42 20.94
N GLN A 1012 -19.80 9.29 20.15
CA GLN A 1012 -20.76 10.27 20.65
C GLN A 1012 -22.03 9.64 21.22
N ARG A 1013 -22.45 8.48 20.69
CA ARG A 1013 -23.60 7.72 21.19
C ARG A 1013 -23.39 7.20 22.63
N LEU A 1014 -22.19 7.32 23.19
CA LEU A 1014 -21.91 7.04 24.59
C LEU A 1014 -22.84 7.85 25.48
N ALA A 1015 -23.09 9.12 25.14
CA ALA A 1015 -24.00 9.96 25.90
C ALA A 1015 -25.43 9.41 25.93
N ASP A 1016 -25.96 9.00 24.77
CA ASP A 1016 -27.30 8.43 24.68
C ASP A 1016 -27.41 7.12 25.46
N VAL A 1017 -26.41 6.24 25.37
CA VAL A 1017 -26.42 4.96 26.09
C VAL A 1017 -26.38 5.19 27.60
N VAL A 1018 -25.47 6.06 28.07
CA VAL A 1018 -25.33 6.39 29.50
C VAL A 1018 -26.61 7.03 30.06
N LEU A 1019 -27.27 7.90 29.27
CA LEU A 1019 -28.45 8.65 29.71
C LEU A 1019 -29.79 7.95 29.44
N ALA A 1020 -29.88 6.99 28.53
CA ALA A 1020 -31.16 6.33 28.18
C ALA A 1020 -31.31 4.94 28.82
N GLU A 1021 -30.23 4.17 28.98
CA GLU A 1021 -30.32 2.76 29.35
C GLU A 1021 -30.75 2.55 30.82
N PRO A 1022 -31.86 1.84 31.09
CA PRO A 1022 -32.34 1.63 32.46
C PRO A 1022 -31.37 0.87 33.36
N ALA A 1023 -30.58 -0.05 32.78
CA ALA A 1023 -29.59 -0.83 33.52
C ALA A 1023 -28.45 0.03 34.08
N LEU A 1024 -28.13 1.16 33.42
CA LEU A 1024 -27.10 2.09 33.88
C LEU A 1024 -27.65 3.06 34.91
N LYS A 1025 -28.94 3.42 34.86
CA LYS A 1025 -29.58 4.31 35.85
C LYS A 1025 -29.82 3.66 37.21
N ALA A 1026 -29.69 2.34 37.32
CA ALA A 1026 -29.84 1.63 38.57
C ALA A 1026 -28.62 1.85 39.46
N GLY A 1027 -28.85 2.24 40.72
CA GLY A 1027 -27.78 2.32 41.73
C GLY A 1027 -27.24 0.92 42.05
N SER A 1028 -25.92 0.81 42.26
CA SER A 1028 -25.30 -0.45 42.67
C SER A 1028 -25.61 -0.79 44.14
N ALA A 1029 -25.26 -2.00 44.57
CA ALA A 1029 -25.58 -2.45 45.92
C ALA A 1029 -24.80 -1.64 46.99
N PRO A 1030 -25.42 -1.33 48.13
CA PRO A 1030 -24.74 -0.64 49.22
C PRO A 1030 -23.66 -1.54 49.83
N ARG A 1031 -22.48 -0.96 50.06
CA ARG A 1031 -21.31 -1.58 50.67
C ARG A 1031 -20.92 -0.76 51.91
N ARG A 1032 -20.56 -1.41 53.02
CA ARG A 1032 -20.06 -0.68 54.20
C ARG A 1032 -18.61 -0.26 53.96
N HIS A 1033 -18.24 0.94 54.41
CA HIS A 1033 -16.87 1.44 54.33
C HIS A 1033 -15.87 0.42 54.91
N PHE A 1034 -14.86 0.06 54.12
CA PHE A 1034 -13.69 -0.65 54.63
C PHE A 1034 -12.70 0.40 55.16
N SER A 1035 -12.78 0.70 56.45
CA SER A 1035 -11.78 1.54 57.11
C SER A 1035 -10.52 0.72 57.40
N PHE A 1036 -9.38 1.11 56.80
CA PHE A 1036 -8.06 0.57 57.17
C PHE A 1036 -7.72 0.79 58.65
N ALA A 1037 -8.39 1.72 59.34
CA ALA A 1037 -8.20 1.97 60.77
C ALA A 1037 -8.74 0.83 61.67
N ALA A 1038 -9.55 -0.10 61.14
CA ALA A 1038 -10.09 -1.22 61.91
C ALA A 1038 -9.15 -2.44 62.00
N CYS A 1039 -8.04 -2.47 61.25
CA CYS A 1039 -7.01 -3.51 61.37
C CYS A 1039 -5.88 -3.05 62.32
N ALA A 1040 -6.17 -3.04 63.62
CA ALA A 1040 -5.12 -3.10 64.63
C ALA A 1040 -4.45 -4.50 64.61
N PRO A 1041 -3.13 -4.60 64.89
CA PRO A 1041 -2.40 -5.86 64.83
C PRO A 1041 -2.79 -6.74 66.03
N GLY A 1042 -3.81 -7.57 65.86
CA GLY A 1042 -4.29 -8.43 66.95
C GLY A 1042 -5.67 -9.03 66.74
N ALA A 1043 -5.98 -9.54 65.54
CA ALA A 1043 -7.18 -10.36 65.33
C ALA A 1043 -6.84 -11.54 64.41
N GLN A 1044 -7.33 -12.71 64.82
CA GLN A 1044 -6.88 -14.03 64.38
C GLN A 1044 -7.06 -14.28 62.88
N ARG A 1045 -6.11 -15.02 62.30
CA ARG A 1045 -6.20 -15.65 60.99
C ARG A 1045 -7.50 -16.47 60.88
N ALA A 1046 -8.38 -16.07 59.97
CA ALA A 1046 -9.40 -16.92 59.37
C ALA A 1046 -9.01 -17.21 57.90
N PRO A 1047 -9.40 -18.37 57.35
CA PRO A 1047 -8.58 -19.10 56.40
C PRO A 1047 -8.62 -18.55 54.97
N ALA A 1048 -7.51 -18.77 54.26
CA ALA A 1048 -7.39 -18.59 52.82
C ALA A 1048 -8.45 -19.43 52.10
N GLY A 1049 -9.45 -18.76 51.51
CA GLY A 1049 -10.55 -19.43 50.84
C GLY A 1049 -11.60 -18.46 50.30
N ALA A 1050 -11.20 -17.47 49.50
CA ALA A 1050 -12.14 -16.62 48.76
C ALA A 1050 -11.59 -16.16 47.39
N ALA A 1051 -10.71 -16.95 46.77
CA ALA A 1051 -10.35 -16.83 45.37
C ALA A 1051 -10.97 -17.99 44.59
N ALA A 1052 -12.31 -18.00 44.48
CA ALA A 1052 -13.03 -19.01 43.71
C ALA A 1052 -14.37 -18.47 43.21
N TRP A 1053 -14.36 -17.66 42.16
CA TRP A 1053 -15.55 -17.43 41.33
C TRP A 1053 -15.18 -17.50 39.84
N ALA A 1054 -14.74 -18.68 39.44
CA ALA A 1054 -14.78 -19.13 38.05
C ALA A 1054 -15.18 -20.63 38.05
N ALA A 1055 -16.49 -20.89 38.12
CA ALA A 1055 -17.05 -22.20 37.82
C ALA A 1055 -18.39 -22.03 37.09
N PRO A 1056 -18.56 -22.61 35.88
CA PRO A 1056 -19.81 -22.55 35.14
C PRO A 1056 -20.80 -23.59 35.70
N GLY A 1057 -21.64 -23.17 36.66
CA GLY A 1057 -22.73 -23.97 37.19
C GLY A 1057 -24.06 -23.67 36.49
N ALA A 1058 -24.66 -24.70 35.90
CA ALA A 1058 -25.92 -24.65 35.14
C ALA A 1058 -27.09 -24.04 35.93
N VAL A 1059 -27.72 -23.00 35.38
CA VAL A 1059 -29.06 -22.55 35.79
C VAL A 1059 -30.02 -22.85 34.64
N ARG A 1060 -30.98 -23.75 34.89
CA ARG A 1060 -32.05 -24.14 33.96
C ARG A 1060 -32.98 -22.94 33.64
N PRO A 1061 -33.61 -22.90 32.45
CA PRO A 1061 -34.44 -21.78 32.05
C PRO A 1061 -35.81 -21.87 32.72
N HIS A 1062 -36.13 -20.94 33.62
CA HIS A 1062 -37.52 -20.67 34.01
C HIS A 1062 -37.94 -19.31 33.46
N HIS A 1063 -38.89 -19.35 32.52
CA HIS A 1063 -39.66 -18.21 32.06
C HIS A 1063 -40.54 -17.68 33.20
N HIS A 1064 -40.10 -16.66 33.93
CA HIS A 1064 -41.02 -15.77 34.65
C HIS A 1064 -40.47 -14.34 34.71
N ARG A 1065 -41.27 -13.39 34.22
CA ARG A 1065 -41.10 -11.94 34.35
C ARG A 1065 -41.20 -11.56 35.84
N HIS A 1066 -40.07 -11.43 36.54
CA HIS A 1066 -40.00 -10.71 37.82
C HIS A 1066 -38.78 -9.78 37.82
N ARG A 1067 -38.96 -8.57 38.36
CA ARG A 1067 -37.93 -7.52 38.55
C ARG A 1067 -36.64 -8.12 39.11
N GLN A 1068 -35.53 -8.02 38.37
CA GLN A 1068 -34.21 -8.42 38.86
C GLN A 1068 -33.74 -7.47 39.99
N PRO A 1069 -33.03 -7.98 41.01
CA PRO A 1069 -32.45 -7.14 42.06
C PRO A 1069 -31.33 -6.24 41.50
N PRO A 1070 -31.09 -5.03 42.06
CA PRO A 1070 -30.12 -4.05 41.56
C PRO A 1070 -28.70 -4.61 41.35
N ALA A 1071 -28.23 -5.46 42.28
CA ALA A 1071 -26.91 -6.11 42.22
C ALA A 1071 -26.74 -7.04 41.01
N ALA A 1072 -27.81 -7.73 40.58
CA ALA A 1072 -27.75 -8.64 39.43
C ALA A 1072 -27.73 -7.88 38.10
N ALA A 1073 -28.28 -6.68 38.05
CA ALA A 1073 -28.28 -5.81 36.86
C ALA A 1073 -26.89 -5.19 36.61
N THR A 1074 -26.23 -4.66 37.64
CA THR A 1074 -24.86 -4.11 37.52
C THR A 1074 -23.84 -5.19 37.14
N ALA A 1075 -23.91 -6.37 37.77
CA ALA A 1075 -23.02 -7.49 37.44
C ALA A 1075 -23.18 -7.97 35.97
N ALA A 1076 -24.40 -7.91 35.41
CA ALA A 1076 -24.64 -8.30 34.03
C ALA A 1076 -23.97 -7.35 33.01
N VAL A 1077 -23.81 -6.06 33.33
CA VAL A 1077 -23.19 -5.04 32.45
C VAL A 1077 -21.69 -5.22 32.29
N PHE A 1078 -20.98 -5.60 33.36
CA PHE A 1078 -19.51 -5.68 33.38
C PHE A 1078 -18.95 -7.10 33.23
N ASN A 1079 -19.80 -8.10 33.00
CA ASN A 1079 -19.37 -9.47 32.68
C ASN A 1079 -18.68 -9.55 31.30
N SER A 1080 -17.89 -10.60 31.07
CA SER A 1080 -17.32 -10.89 29.75
C SER A 1080 -18.41 -10.99 28.67
N PHE A 1081 -18.18 -10.34 27.53
CA PHE A 1081 -19.07 -10.36 26.36
C PHE A 1081 -19.34 -11.80 25.86
N GLU A 1082 -18.40 -12.72 26.03
CA GLU A 1082 -18.57 -14.12 25.66
C GLU A 1082 -19.75 -14.79 26.40
N ASN A 1083 -20.09 -14.32 27.60
CA ASN A 1083 -21.27 -14.80 28.32
C ASN A 1083 -22.57 -14.44 27.61
N ASN A 1084 -22.64 -13.27 26.96
CA ASN A 1084 -23.80 -12.87 26.16
C ASN A 1084 -23.92 -13.74 24.91
N ARG A 1085 -22.78 -14.05 24.27
CA ARG A 1085 -22.72 -14.93 23.08
C ARG A 1085 -23.18 -16.35 23.42
N VAL A 1086 -22.64 -16.94 24.48
CA VAL A 1086 -22.94 -18.32 24.90
C VAL A 1086 -24.40 -18.48 25.36
N ARG A 1087 -24.96 -17.46 26.03
CA ARG A 1087 -26.34 -17.51 26.56
C ARG A 1087 -27.39 -17.00 25.57
N GLY A 1088 -26.98 -16.41 24.45
CA GLY A 1088 -27.88 -15.80 23.47
C GLY A 1088 -28.66 -14.60 24.00
N THR A 1089 -28.20 -13.95 25.08
CA THR A 1089 -28.85 -12.81 25.72
C THR A 1089 -28.21 -11.50 25.25
N ALA A 1090 -29.00 -10.55 24.75
CA ALA A 1090 -28.50 -9.23 24.35
C ALA A 1090 -28.49 -8.27 25.55
N ASN A 1091 -27.32 -8.03 26.15
CA ASN A 1091 -27.11 -6.90 27.06
C ASN A 1091 -26.58 -5.71 26.25
N VAL A 1092 -27.44 -4.70 26.08
CA VAL A 1092 -27.18 -3.52 25.23
C VAL A 1092 -25.97 -2.71 25.74
N PRO A 1093 -25.89 -2.28 27.02
CA PRO A 1093 -24.69 -1.67 27.58
C PRO A 1093 -23.40 -2.49 27.39
N ASN A 1094 -23.42 -3.79 27.67
CA ASN A 1094 -22.20 -4.61 27.53
C ASN A 1094 -21.75 -4.76 26.06
N THR A 1095 -22.71 -4.95 25.15
CA THR A 1095 -22.44 -5.04 23.69
C THR A 1095 -21.87 -3.73 23.16
N TYR A 1096 -22.44 -2.60 23.59
CA TYR A 1096 -21.94 -1.28 23.21
C TYR A 1096 -20.54 -1.00 23.75
N LEU A 1097 -20.30 -1.31 25.04
CA LEU A 1097 -18.98 -1.15 25.65
C LEU A 1097 -17.91 -1.93 24.88
N THR A 1098 -18.22 -3.18 24.52
CA THR A 1098 -17.33 -4.03 23.72
C THR A 1098 -17.05 -3.44 22.33
N LEU A 1099 -18.09 -2.93 21.65
CA LEU A 1099 -17.96 -2.26 20.37
C LEU A 1099 -17.10 -0.99 20.49
N LEU A 1100 -17.37 -0.16 21.50
CA LEU A 1100 -16.67 1.09 21.73
C LEU A 1100 -15.19 0.84 22.06
N HIS A 1101 -14.87 -0.17 22.87
CA HIS A 1101 -13.49 -0.61 23.10
C HIS A 1101 -12.82 -1.05 21.81
N SER A 1102 -13.51 -1.78 20.93
CA SER A 1102 -12.94 -2.15 19.64
C SER A 1102 -12.65 -0.93 18.75
N VAL A 1103 -13.52 0.08 18.74
CA VAL A 1103 -13.31 1.32 17.97
C VAL A 1103 -12.15 2.13 18.57
N LEU A 1104 -12.11 2.29 19.88
CA LEU A 1104 -11.05 3.03 20.57
C LEU A 1104 -9.70 2.30 20.56
N HIS A 1105 -9.69 0.96 20.46
CA HIS A 1105 -8.47 0.17 20.32
C HIS A 1105 -7.71 0.48 19.02
N TYR A 1106 -8.44 0.77 17.94
CA TYR A 1106 -7.86 1.17 16.65
C TYR A 1106 -7.89 2.70 16.42
N GLY A 1107 -8.51 3.46 17.33
CA GLY A 1107 -8.71 4.91 17.17
C GLY A 1107 -7.46 5.74 17.41
N GLY A 1108 -7.35 6.86 16.69
CA GLY A 1108 -6.31 7.87 16.88
C GLY A 1108 -6.77 9.08 17.71
N SER A 1109 -6.02 10.17 17.61
CA SER A 1109 -6.27 11.42 18.35
C SER A 1109 -7.68 12.01 18.13
N GLY A 1110 -8.25 11.86 16.92
CA GLY A 1110 -9.62 12.31 16.61
C GLY A 1110 -10.69 11.59 17.44
N SER A 1111 -10.60 10.27 17.55
CA SER A 1111 -11.50 9.46 18.37
C SER A 1111 -11.35 9.78 19.87
N PHE A 1112 -10.12 9.99 20.35
CA PHE A 1112 -9.88 10.37 21.75
C PHE A 1112 -10.38 11.78 22.08
N ALA A 1113 -10.25 12.73 21.16
CA ALA A 1113 -10.80 14.08 21.31
C ALA A 1113 -12.34 14.02 21.38
N ALA A 1114 -12.98 13.20 20.55
CA ALA A 1114 -14.42 13.02 20.59
C ALA A 1114 -14.91 12.34 21.88
N LEU A 1115 -14.12 11.40 22.41
CA LEU A 1115 -14.38 10.78 23.71
C LEU A 1115 -14.31 11.83 24.83
N ALA A 1116 -13.24 12.64 24.86
CA ALA A 1116 -13.08 13.74 25.82
C ALA A 1116 -14.25 14.74 25.73
N ASP A 1117 -14.59 15.23 24.53
CA ASP A 1117 -15.73 16.14 24.29
C ASP A 1117 -17.07 15.53 24.75
N THR A 1118 -17.23 14.20 24.65
CA THR A 1118 -18.47 13.52 25.05
C THR A 1118 -18.55 13.33 26.56
N ILE A 1119 -17.46 12.94 27.21
CA ILE A 1119 -17.39 12.84 28.68
C ILE A 1119 -17.57 14.22 29.32
N GLN A 1120 -16.93 15.26 28.78
CA GLN A 1120 -17.10 16.63 29.24
C GLN A 1120 -18.57 17.10 29.18
N ARG A 1121 -19.25 16.84 28.07
CA ARG A 1121 -20.68 17.17 27.91
C ARG A 1121 -21.54 16.42 28.93
N LEU A 1122 -21.25 15.14 29.18
CA LEU A 1122 -21.97 14.35 30.18
C LEU A 1122 -21.76 14.90 31.60
N ALA A 1123 -20.52 15.20 31.96
CA ALA A 1123 -20.18 15.79 33.26
C ALA A 1123 -20.81 17.19 33.46
N ALA A 1124 -20.91 17.98 32.40
CA ALA A 1124 -21.53 19.31 32.44
C ALA A 1124 -23.08 19.28 32.39
N SER A 1125 -23.68 18.18 31.93
CA SER A 1125 -25.14 18.10 31.69
C SER A 1125 -26.00 18.23 32.93
N GLY A 1126 -25.49 17.84 34.11
CA GLY A 1126 -26.33 17.72 35.30
C GLY A 1126 -27.24 16.48 35.31
N GLU A 1127 -27.22 15.62 34.29
CA GLU A 1127 -28.18 14.53 34.12
C GLU A 1127 -27.73 13.18 34.72
N LEU A 1128 -26.43 13.00 34.95
CA LEU A 1128 -25.88 11.80 35.61
C LEU A 1128 -26.45 11.62 37.02
N CYS A 1129 -26.96 10.43 37.33
CA CYS A 1129 -27.75 10.18 38.54
C CYS A 1129 -27.38 8.92 39.33
N SER A 1130 -26.47 8.09 38.83
CA SER A 1130 -26.10 6.81 39.45
C SER A 1130 -24.60 6.54 39.39
N ASP A 1131 -24.12 5.73 40.33
CA ASP A 1131 -22.74 5.24 40.44
C ASP A 1131 -22.39 4.24 39.33
N THR A 1132 -23.36 3.43 38.89
CA THR A 1132 -23.20 2.53 37.74
C THR A 1132 -22.86 3.31 36.46
N GLN A 1133 -23.42 4.50 36.25
CA GLN A 1133 -23.04 5.38 35.12
C GLN A 1133 -21.58 5.85 35.23
N LEU A 1134 -21.13 6.22 36.43
CA LEU A 1134 -19.72 6.62 36.66
C LEU A 1134 -18.77 5.45 36.37
N LEU A 1135 -19.05 4.28 36.93
CA LEU A 1135 -18.25 3.08 36.70
C LEU A 1135 -18.22 2.70 35.22
N TYR A 1136 -19.32 2.91 34.48
CA TYR A 1136 -19.38 2.69 33.04
C TYR A 1136 -18.45 3.63 32.25
N LEU A 1137 -18.35 4.89 32.65
CA LEU A 1137 -17.38 5.84 32.07
C LEU A 1137 -15.93 5.43 32.40
N CYS A 1138 -15.65 5.03 33.65
CA CYS A 1138 -14.34 4.49 34.04
C CYS A 1138 -13.98 3.22 33.24
N ALA A 1139 -14.93 2.30 33.07
CA ALA A 1139 -14.74 1.08 32.28
C ALA A 1139 -14.55 1.36 30.78
N THR A 1140 -15.08 2.47 30.26
CA THR A 1140 -14.83 2.93 28.88
C THR A 1140 -13.37 3.36 28.70
N VAL A 1141 -12.81 4.09 29.68
CA VAL A 1141 -11.47 4.68 29.61
C VAL A 1141 -10.37 3.71 30.04
N GLY A 1142 -10.62 2.83 31.01
CA GLY A 1142 -9.59 1.97 31.61
C GLY A 1142 -8.72 1.19 30.62
N PRO A 1143 -9.30 0.46 29.66
CA PRO A 1143 -8.52 -0.32 28.69
C PRO A 1143 -7.65 0.50 27.73
N ILE A 1144 -7.85 1.82 27.65
CA ILE A 1144 -7.10 2.69 26.72
C ILE A 1144 -6.17 3.70 27.42
N LEU A 1145 -6.02 3.60 28.75
CA LEU A 1145 -5.15 4.51 29.53
C LEU A 1145 -3.71 4.55 29.00
N TYR A 1146 -3.15 3.38 28.64
CA TYR A 1146 -1.80 3.27 28.11
C TYR A 1146 -1.61 4.05 26.79
N ARG A 1147 -2.67 4.22 25.99
CA ARG A 1147 -2.65 5.02 24.74
C ARG A 1147 -2.94 6.49 24.99
N LEU A 1148 -3.79 6.80 25.97
CA LEU A 1148 -4.10 8.18 26.33
C LEU A 1148 -2.91 8.90 26.94
N GLN A 1149 -2.00 8.17 27.62
CA GLN A 1149 -0.77 8.74 28.18
C GLN A 1149 0.07 9.49 27.14
N ASP A 1150 0.10 8.99 25.89
CA ASP A 1150 0.80 9.63 24.76
C ASP A 1150 0.11 10.96 24.35
N HIS A 1151 -1.15 11.16 24.72
CA HIS A 1151 -1.95 12.35 24.47
C HIS A 1151 -2.21 13.16 25.75
N GLY A 1152 -1.16 13.61 26.42
CA GLY A 1152 -1.21 14.21 27.75
C GLY A 1152 -2.29 15.29 27.98
N ALA A 1153 -2.57 16.16 27.00
CA ALA A 1153 -3.63 17.16 27.14
C ALA A 1153 -5.05 16.56 27.24
N LEU A 1154 -5.36 15.59 26.38
CA LEU A 1154 -6.65 14.89 26.38
C LEU A 1154 -6.78 13.98 27.59
N TYR A 1155 -5.71 13.30 27.97
CA TYR A 1155 -5.67 12.44 29.15
C TYR A 1155 -6.05 13.20 30.43
N VAL A 1156 -5.41 14.34 30.67
CA VAL A 1156 -5.69 15.18 31.84
C VAL A 1156 -7.12 15.73 31.82
N GLN A 1157 -7.64 16.09 30.64
CA GLN A 1157 -9.02 16.55 30.48
C GLN A 1157 -10.01 15.44 30.86
N ILE A 1158 -9.85 14.23 30.32
CA ILE A 1158 -10.73 13.08 30.61
C ILE A 1158 -10.74 12.78 32.11
N LEU A 1159 -9.58 12.73 32.76
CA LEU A 1159 -9.51 12.50 34.21
C LEU A 1159 -10.22 13.59 35.02
N ALA A 1160 -10.03 14.86 34.65
CA ALA A 1160 -10.72 15.97 35.31
C ALA A 1160 -12.24 15.87 35.16
N ASP A 1161 -12.72 15.55 33.96
CA ASP A 1161 -14.15 15.42 33.68
C ASP A 1161 -14.79 14.21 34.38
N LEU A 1162 -14.07 13.09 34.53
CA LEU A 1162 -14.53 11.93 35.32
C LEU A 1162 -14.67 12.27 36.82
N VAL A 1163 -13.71 13.01 37.39
CA VAL A 1163 -13.79 13.46 38.79
C VAL A 1163 -14.91 14.49 38.96
N ALA A 1164 -15.13 15.36 37.97
CA ALA A 1164 -16.25 16.30 37.96
C ALA A 1164 -17.61 15.56 37.93
N ALA A 1165 -17.74 14.52 37.10
CA ALA A 1165 -18.92 13.65 37.07
C ALA A 1165 -19.15 12.95 38.42
N MET A 1166 -18.08 12.47 39.07
CA MET A 1166 -18.16 11.89 40.40
C MET A 1166 -18.65 12.91 41.45
N ALA A 1167 -18.12 14.13 41.44
CA ALA A 1167 -18.57 15.20 42.34
C ALA A 1167 -20.04 15.57 42.15
N GLN A 1168 -20.57 15.43 40.93
CA GLN A 1168 -21.99 15.62 40.65
C GLN A 1168 -22.88 14.46 41.16
N ILE A 1169 -22.40 13.22 41.03
CA ILE A 1169 -23.17 12.01 41.34
C ILE A 1169 -23.20 11.75 42.87
N CYS A 1170 -22.07 11.93 43.56
CA CYS A 1170 -21.95 11.57 44.97
C CYS A 1170 -23.01 12.21 45.90
N PRO A 1171 -23.38 13.50 45.78
CA PRO A 1171 -24.44 14.09 46.60
C PRO A 1171 -25.82 13.45 46.40
N ARG A 1172 -26.10 12.91 45.20
CA ARG A 1172 -27.39 12.29 44.84
C ARG A 1172 -27.51 10.87 45.40
N ILE A 1173 -26.38 10.18 45.57
CA ILE A 1173 -26.28 8.81 46.11
C ILE A 1173 -26.14 8.82 47.63
N ALA A 1174 -25.51 9.85 48.21
CA ALA A 1174 -25.35 9.99 49.65
C ALA A 1174 -26.67 10.24 50.40
N ALA A 1175 -27.69 10.82 49.74
CA ALA A 1175 -28.99 11.11 50.37
C ALA A 1175 -29.76 9.86 50.88
N PRO A 1176 -29.75 8.71 50.18
CA PRO A 1176 -30.38 7.46 50.66
C PRO A 1176 -29.49 6.49 51.46
N LEU A 1177 -28.21 6.79 51.72
CA LEU A 1177 -27.24 5.87 52.36
C LEU A 1177 -26.88 6.31 53.80
N ASP A 1178 -26.56 5.35 54.67
CA ASP A 1178 -26.04 5.64 56.02
C ASP A 1178 -24.65 6.30 55.94
N ALA A 1179 -24.29 7.12 56.94
CA ALA A 1179 -23.02 7.88 56.97
C ALA A 1179 -21.74 7.03 56.82
N ASP A 1180 -21.83 5.72 57.08
CA ASP A 1180 -20.74 4.74 56.99
C ASP A 1180 -20.85 3.77 55.78
N SER A 1181 -21.65 4.11 54.77
CA SER A 1181 -21.90 3.26 53.60
C SER A 1181 -21.61 3.93 52.26
N THR A 1182 -20.98 3.17 51.37
CA THR A 1182 -20.73 3.48 49.96
C THR A 1182 -21.48 2.47 49.09
N THR A 1183 -21.14 2.40 47.81
CA THR A 1183 -21.73 1.45 46.88
C THR A 1183 -20.64 0.69 46.14
N ASP A 1184 -20.93 -0.54 45.71
CA ASP A 1184 -19.96 -1.40 45.02
C ASP A 1184 -19.32 -0.74 43.80
N ALA A 1185 -20.11 -0.02 43.00
CA ALA A 1185 -19.63 0.64 41.79
C ALA A 1185 -18.78 1.88 42.08
N LEU A 1186 -19.07 2.61 43.16
CA LEU A 1186 -18.30 3.78 43.56
C LEU A 1186 -16.93 3.37 44.11
N GLU A 1187 -16.84 2.29 44.89
CA GLU A 1187 -15.56 1.75 45.37
C GLU A 1187 -14.67 1.30 44.20
N GLN A 1188 -15.23 0.64 43.18
CA GLN A 1188 -14.47 0.28 41.98
C GLN A 1188 -13.99 1.50 41.17
N ALA A 1189 -14.79 2.57 41.12
CA ALA A 1189 -14.36 3.82 40.50
C ALA A 1189 -13.21 4.48 41.29
N MET A 1190 -13.19 4.35 42.62
CA MET A 1190 -12.09 4.80 43.46
C MET A 1190 -10.82 3.97 43.23
N ASP A 1191 -10.94 2.63 43.20
CA ASP A 1191 -9.84 1.72 42.86
C ASP A 1191 -9.24 2.06 41.49
N PHE A 1192 -10.08 2.43 40.51
CA PHE A 1192 -9.63 2.90 39.20
C PHE A 1192 -8.73 4.14 39.30
N PHE A 1193 -9.10 5.16 40.09
CA PHE A 1193 -8.26 6.35 40.26
C PHE A 1193 -6.96 6.07 41.01
N CYS A 1194 -6.98 5.16 42.00
CA CYS A 1194 -5.76 4.67 42.66
C CYS A 1194 -4.83 3.96 41.65
N PHE A 1195 -5.39 3.05 40.84
CA PHE A 1195 -4.66 2.36 39.79
C PHE A 1195 -4.05 3.32 38.76
N VAL A 1196 -4.81 4.34 38.35
CA VAL A 1196 -4.31 5.42 37.47
C VAL A 1196 -3.12 6.13 38.08
N LYS A 1197 -3.15 6.47 39.38
CA LYS A 1197 -2.01 7.10 40.05
C LYS A 1197 -0.79 6.17 40.09
N ASP A 1198 -0.99 4.90 40.40
CA ASP A 1198 0.11 3.96 40.63
C ASP A 1198 0.79 3.51 39.33
N GLN A 1199 0.02 3.33 38.25
CA GLN A 1199 0.50 2.74 36.99
C GLN A 1199 0.58 3.74 35.83
N PHE A 1200 -0.21 4.82 35.85
CA PHE A 1200 -0.35 5.77 34.73
C PHE A 1200 -0.33 7.23 35.20
N ASP A 1201 0.54 7.58 36.15
CA ASP A 1201 0.54 8.91 36.78
C ASP A 1201 0.67 10.06 35.74
N PRO A 1202 -0.33 10.96 35.61
CA PRO A 1202 -0.24 12.12 34.71
C PRO A 1202 0.72 13.20 35.23
N GLY A 1203 1.27 13.04 36.43
CA GLY A 1203 2.24 13.93 37.05
C GLY A 1203 1.61 15.08 37.83
N ARG A 1204 2.43 15.73 38.67
CA ARG A 1204 1.97 16.74 39.64
C ARG A 1204 1.25 17.94 39.01
N ALA A 1205 1.65 18.38 37.82
CA ALA A 1205 1.01 19.51 37.13
C ALA A 1205 -0.43 19.18 36.70
N ALA A 1206 -0.70 17.93 36.32
CA ALA A 1206 -2.03 17.45 35.97
C ALA A 1206 -2.94 17.34 37.19
N TRP A 1207 -2.45 16.73 38.27
CA TRP A 1207 -3.24 16.61 39.51
C TRP A 1207 -3.62 17.96 40.11
N ARG A 1208 -2.78 19.00 39.97
CA ARG A 1208 -3.15 20.38 40.34
C ARG A 1208 -4.35 20.92 39.56
N ARG A 1209 -4.50 20.53 38.29
CA ARG A 1209 -5.67 20.91 37.47
C ARG A 1209 -6.93 20.14 37.88
N ILE A 1210 -6.78 18.92 38.40
CA ILE A 1210 -7.89 18.04 38.84
C ILE A 1210 -8.32 18.37 40.28
N ALA A 1211 -7.40 18.85 41.14
CA ALA A 1211 -7.63 19.14 42.56
C ALA A 1211 -8.89 19.97 42.89
N PRO A 1212 -9.28 21.00 42.10
CA PRO A 1212 -10.53 21.72 42.35
C PRO A 1212 -11.78 20.84 42.31
N HIS A 1213 -11.80 19.81 41.46
CA HIS A 1213 -12.90 18.85 41.37
C HIS A 1213 -12.90 17.86 42.54
N ILE A 1214 -11.72 17.44 43.02
CA ILE A 1214 -11.57 16.59 44.22
C ILE A 1214 -12.07 17.34 45.46
N ALA A 1215 -11.77 18.62 45.57
CA ALA A 1215 -12.25 19.47 46.66
C ALA A 1215 -13.78 19.61 46.70
N ALA A 1216 -14.49 19.34 45.60
CA ALA A 1216 -15.95 19.34 45.54
C ALA A 1216 -16.59 18.03 46.03
N LEU A 1217 -15.82 16.97 46.27
CA LEU A 1217 -16.33 15.67 46.73
C LEU A 1217 -16.74 15.70 48.21
N PRO A 1218 -17.67 14.81 48.65
CA PRO A 1218 -17.99 14.62 50.06
C PRO A 1218 -16.76 14.24 50.90
N PRO A 1219 -16.72 14.59 52.21
CA PRO A 1219 -15.55 14.41 53.06
C PRO A 1219 -14.89 13.01 53.00
N PRO A 1220 -15.60 11.87 53.18
CA PRO A 1220 -14.96 10.54 53.20
C PRO A 1220 -14.23 10.18 51.89
N LEU A 1221 -14.82 10.52 50.74
CA LEU A 1221 -14.22 10.28 49.41
C LEU A 1221 -13.12 11.29 49.09
N ARG A 1222 -13.30 12.55 49.52
CA ARG A 1222 -12.28 13.58 49.43
C ARG A 1222 -11.02 13.16 50.16
N TYR A 1223 -11.11 12.67 51.40
CA TYR A 1223 -9.93 12.24 52.15
C TYR A 1223 -9.17 11.11 51.45
N GLN A 1224 -9.86 10.14 50.84
CA GLN A 1224 -9.23 9.04 50.11
C GLN A 1224 -8.50 9.50 48.85
N LEU A 1225 -9.10 10.39 48.04
CA LEU A 1225 -8.46 10.92 46.82
C LEU A 1225 -7.49 12.08 47.09
N GLN A 1226 -7.63 12.79 48.20
CA GLN A 1226 -6.69 13.85 48.58
C GLN A 1226 -5.31 13.26 48.88
N CYS A 1227 -5.23 12.04 49.45
CA CYS A 1227 -3.98 11.31 49.61
C CYS A 1227 -3.26 11.06 48.26
N ILE A 1228 -3.99 10.93 47.15
CA ILE A 1228 -3.43 10.75 45.79
C ILE A 1228 -2.80 12.05 45.28
N VAL A 1229 -3.32 13.21 45.67
CA VAL A 1229 -2.84 14.54 45.25
C VAL A 1229 -1.67 15.03 46.09
N ASP A 1230 -1.68 14.69 47.39
CA ASP A 1230 -0.69 15.15 48.37
C ASP A 1230 0.62 14.33 48.33
N GLN A 1231 0.60 13.11 47.77
CA GLN A 1231 1.76 12.25 47.48
C GLN A 1231 2.35 12.55 46.10
#